data_AF-A0A7M7SVV7-F1
#
_entry.id   AF-A0A7M7SVV7-F1
#
_cell.length_a   1.000
_cell.length_b   1.000
_cell.length_c   1.000
_cell.angle_alpha   90.00
_cell.angle_beta   90.00
_cell.angle_gamma   90.00
#
_symmetry.space_group_name_H-M   'P 1'
#
loop_
_entity.id
_entity.type
_entity.pdbx_description
1 polymer ?
#
loop_
_entity_poly.entity_id
_entity_poly.type
_entity_poly.pdbx_seq_one_letter_code
_entity_poly.pdbx_strand_id
1 'polypeptide(L)'
;MFGGTQVLINGPCFNSTNLIICDFDGFETSGRLLEDEVALCVSPTFYKVGQITLRVSLDDGLTFDFTGLFTIISVEDVPDGVFSSVTESNQKESDFEITWNTDALESVDEVDVVVYGYREDDYVEFSGPLVIVAQGVDYRVGYHSVSGLLDPQIHFDVGVIGVIESNGQGENSLGGGQECCYGDDGMIINIVDSLGGGFNHRYHHGGVTPYGAPKKVPYMSHYFVDILPWTYCCTYGGPDECTNFARRRPSQTCNNYVPPALALGSGDPHISTLDSTTYTFNGHGEFTLLNALNDIFILQARAAPLVGTSDATVFVAMAVRFGDSDVIHVQTNERRVLDVYVRLAGDGQNFTRIEFDQASRWSYSGVSVTGRNITSDGIIVSFDGGVGLNIKAFEGAMSIFLVAPDSFRGLTQGLMGTWNGNASDDFLTPQGSILSPDLTTEQLHYQFGLLWEIGAAKSVFYYEPGKDHEFHTNRHYIPVFEPVANPSVDQSLVVEVCGTNPFCIFDYQTTGSQSFAQNTVKSLVQYQQAVDNRASFVSCPSLPAPAKGRAIVATYKAGGVARFVCDASFELSHVVNLTCQSNGTWSHGDIPTCMGDASGQTKTTPSRTGTPLVLSRPAIIGIYGGTVIPIGVIVLVVILICRPKKRPPSSRKVNPSTDQAEVQENPKNGHA
;
A
#
# COMPACT_ATOMS: atom_id res chain seq x y z
N MET A 1 -18.68 -8.67 3.01
CA MET A 1 -17.46 -8.94 2.21
C MET A 1 -17.81 -10.04 1.21
N PHE A 2 -17.84 -9.74 -0.10
CA PHE A 2 -18.47 -10.60 -1.13
C PHE A 2 -17.74 -11.91 -1.46
N GLY A 3 -16.74 -12.32 -0.67
CA GLY A 3 -15.97 -13.54 -0.90
C GLY A 3 -15.16 -13.48 -2.19
N GLY A 4 -14.76 -14.64 -2.71
CA GLY A 4 -14.00 -14.75 -3.97
C GLY A 4 -12.48 -14.68 -3.80
N THR A 5 -11.98 -14.50 -2.57
CA THR A 5 -10.54 -14.49 -2.30
C THR A 5 -9.97 -15.91 -2.46
N GLN A 6 -8.95 -16.04 -3.29
CA GLN A 6 -8.21 -17.29 -3.43
C GLN A 6 -7.33 -17.53 -2.20
N VAL A 7 -7.60 -18.62 -1.49
CA VAL A 7 -6.90 -19.05 -0.28
C VAL A 7 -6.07 -20.27 -0.63
N LEU A 8 -4.75 -20.09 -0.67
CA LEU A 8 -3.80 -21.19 -0.87
C LEU A 8 -3.50 -21.84 0.47
N ILE A 9 -3.65 -23.16 0.51
CA ILE A 9 -3.50 -23.99 1.69
C ILE A 9 -2.36 -24.96 1.41
N ASN A 10 -1.31 -24.87 2.22
CA ASN A 10 -0.16 -25.77 2.11
C ASN A 10 -0.27 -26.87 3.18
N GLY A 11 -0.13 -28.13 2.77
CA GLY A 11 -0.25 -29.27 3.68
C GLY A 11 0.46 -30.53 3.17
N PRO A 12 1.21 -31.25 4.02
CA PRO A 12 2.13 -32.32 3.60
C PRO A 12 1.43 -33.64 3.18
N CYS A 13 0.11 -33.65 2.96
CA CYS A 13 -0.69 -34.88 2.85
C CYS A 13 -1.75 -34.84 1.74
N PHE A 14 -1.70 -33.89 0.81
CA PHE A 14 -2.63 -33.87 -0.32
C PHE A 14 -2.15 -34.77 -1.45
N ASN A 15 -3.03 -35.61 -1.97
CA ASN A 15 -2.78 -36.51 -3.11
C ASN A 15 -3.83 -36.24 -4.21
N SER A 16 -3.47 -36.52 -5.46
CA SER A 16 -4.29 -36.45 -6.68
C SER A 16 -5.70 -37.08 -6.61
N THR A 17 -5.98 -37.95 -5.64
CA THR A 17 -7.30 -38.57 -5.44
C THR A 17 -8.17 -37.89 -4.38
N ASN A 18 -7.67 -36.85 -3.69
CA ASN A 18 -8.42 -36.16 -2.65
C ASN A 18 -9.45 -35.18 -3.23
N LEU A 19 -10.62 -35.13 -2.60
CA LEU A 19 -11.69 -34.18 -2.91
C LEU A 19 -11.69 -33.12 -1.82
N ILE A 20 -11.22 -31.92 -2.16
CA ILE A 20 -10.99 -30.85 -1.20
C ILE A 20 -12.28 -30.06 -0.96
N ILE A 21 -12.71 -29.99 0.29
CA ILE A 21 -13.75 -29.05 0.75
C ILE A 21 -13.17 -28.18 1.85
N CYS A 22 -13.35 -26.86 1.74
CA CYS A 22 -12.91 -25.90 2.73
C CYS A 22 -14.09 -25.30 3.48
N ASP A 23 -14.12 -25.50 4.79
CA ASP A 23 -15.10 -24.94 5.71
C ASP A 23 -14.53 -23.67 6.36
N PHE A 24 -15.07 -22.52 5.97
CA PHE A 24 -14.74 -21.22 6.55
C PHE A 24 -15.76 -20.87 7.65
N ASP A 25 -15.53 -21.42 8.85
CA ASP A 25 -16.31 -21.17 10.06
C ASP A 25 -17.82 -21.43 9.91
N GLY A 26 -18.13 -22.60 9.35
CA GLY A 26 -19.48 -23.09 9.08
C GLY A 26 -19.91 -22.98 7.61
N PHE A 27 -19.07 -22.44 6.73
CA PHE A 27 -19.38 -22.24 5.31
C PHE A 27 -18.45 -23.06 4.41
N GLU A 28 -18.99 -24.12 3.82
CA GLU A 28 -18.24 -25.03 2.95
C GLU A 28 -18.14 -24.50 1.51
N THR A 29 -16.93 -24.59 0.95
CA THR A 29 -16.61 -24.19 -0.41
C THR A 29 -15.78 -25.28 -1.08
N SER A 30 -15.98 -25.46 -2.40
CA SER A 30 -15.21 -26.43 -3.16
C SER A 30 -13.75 -25.97 -3.31
N GLY A 31 -12.83 -26.85 -2.96
CA GLY A 31 -11.40 -26.66 -3.18
C GLY A 31 -10.89 -27.44 -4.39
N ARG A 32 -9.72 -27.02 -4.90
CA ARG A 32 -9.01 -27.71 -5.98
C ARG A 32 -7.57 -27.94 -5.59
N LEU A 33 -7.07 -29.15 -5.84
CA LEU A 33 -5.65 -29.43 -5.75
C LEU A 33 -4.90 -28.76 -6.91
N LEU A 34 -3.92 -27.92 -6.60
CA LEU A 34 -3.07 -27.28 -7.60
C LEU A 34 -1.82 -28.12 -7.86
N GLU A 35 -1.14 -28.55 -6.79
CA GLU A 35 0.08 -29.35 -6.83
C GLU A 35 0.09 -30.34 -5.65
N ASP A 36 1.03 -31.30 -5.64
CA ASP A 36 1.27 -32.11 -4.44
C ASP A 36 1.57 -31.15 -3.28
N GLU A 37 0.81 -31.28 -2.19
CA GLU A 37 0.90 -30.42 -0.99
C GLU A 37 0.27 -29.00 -1.06
N VAL A 38 -0.33 -28.58 -2.19
CA VAL A 38 -0.99 -27.26 -2.31
C VAL A 38 -2.42 -27.37 -2.80
N ALA A 39 -3.37 -26.93 -1.97
CA ALA A 39 -4.80 -26.84 -2.31
C ALA A 39 -5.25 -25.37 -2.38
N LEU A 40 -6.12 -25.06 -3.33
CA LEU A 40 -6.76 -23.77 -3.50
C LEU A 40 -8.22 -23.86 -3.08
N CYS A 41 -8.65 -22.97 -2.20
CA CYS A 41 -10.06 -22.75 -1.89
C CYS A 41 -10.44 -21.30 -2.17
N VAL A 42 -11.69 -21.08 -2.56
CA VAL A 42 -12.21 -19.74 -2.78
C VAL A 42 -13.05 -19.39 -1.58
N SER A 43 -12.71 -18.29 -0.90
CA SER A 43 -13.42 -17.89 0.30
C SER A 43 -14.89 -17.57 -0.02
N PRO A 44 -15.85 -18.00 0.80
CA PRO A 44 -17.25 -17.62 0.63
C PRO A 44 -17.45 -16.13 0.95
N THR A 45 -18.65 -15.64 0.69
CA THR A 45 -19.10 -14.34 1.18
C THR A 45 -19.11 -14.35 2.71
N PHE A 46 -18.52 -13.33 3.32
CA PHE A 46 -18.45 -13.17 4.77
C PHE A 46 -19.25 -11.95 5.25
N TYR A 47 -19.96 -12.13 6.36
CA TYR A 47 -20.75 -11.10 7.03
C TYR A 47 -20.18 -10.69 8.40
N LYS A 48 -18.90 -11.01 8.65
CA LYS A 48 -18.17 -10.70 9.90
C LYS A 48 -16.69 -10.45 9.61
N VAL A 49 -16.05 -9.65 10.46
CA VAL A 49 -14.62 -9.27 10.38
C VAL A 49 -13.84 -9.99 11.49
N GLY A 50 -12.56 -10.28 11.25
CA GLY A 50 -11.65 -10.87 12.25
C GLY A 50 -11.15 -12.27 11.91
N GLN A 51 -10.53 -12.94 12.88
CA GLN A 51 -10.03 -14.30 12.73
C GLN A 51 -11.18 -15.31 12.79
N ILE A 52 -11.26 -16.14 11.77
CA ILE A 52 -12.20 -17.26 11.69
C ILE A 52 -11.46 -18.59 11.59
N THR A 53 -12.15 -19.67 11.93
CA THR A 53 -11.59 -21.03 11.82
C THR A 53 -11.76 -21.51 10.39
N LEU A 54 -10.66 -21.90 9.73
CA LEU A 54 -10.68 -22.59 8.44
C LEU A 54 -10.42 -24.08 8.67
N ARG A 55 -11.30 -24.94 8.18
CA ARG A 55 -11.10 -26.38 8.20
C ARG A 55 -11.05 -26.94 6.79
N VAL A 56 -10.28 -27.99 6.59
CA VAL A 56 -10.10 -28.61 5.27
C VAL A 56 -10.40 -30.09 5.35
N SER A 57 -11.27 -30.55 4.47
CA SER A 57 -11.58 -31.95 4.22
C SER A 57 -10.84 -32.44 2.98
N LEU A 58 -10.41 -33.70 3.01
CA LEU A 58 -9.77 -34.39 1.89
C LEU A 58 -10.64 -35.50 1.27
N ASP A 59 -11.85 -35.68 1.80
CA ASP A 59 -12.77 -36.77 1.55
C ASP A 59 -14.19 -36.28 1.24
N ASP A 60 -14.30 -35.16 0.53
CA ASP A 60 -15.56 -34.60 0.03
C ASP A 60 -16.51 -34.11 1.14
N GLY A 61 -15.95 -33.55 2.22
CA GLY A 61 -16.70 -32.96 3.34
C GLY A 61 -17.13 -33.96 4.42
N LEU A 62 -16.65 -35.21 4.39
CA LEU A 62 -17.00 -36.22 5.41
C LEU A 62 -16.21 -36.03 6.71
N THR A 63 -14.91 -35.71 6.63
CA THR A 63 -14.08 -35.34 7.79
C THR A 63 -13.28 -34.07 7.54
N PHE A 64 -13.10 -33.28 8.61
CA PHE A 64 -12.36 -32.01 8.60
C PHE A 64 -11.14 -32.12 9.54
N ASP A 65 -10.20 -32.98 9.16
CA ASP A 65 -9.05 -33.35 9.99
C ASP A 65 -7.96 -32.28 10.05
N PHE A 66 -8.04 -31.26 9.19
CA PHE A 66 -7.10 -30.13 9.14
C PHE A 66 -7.80 -28.85 9.55
N THR A 67 -7.13 -28.05 10.40
CA THR A 67 -7.66 -26.78 10.89
C THR A 67 -6.56 -25.72 10.89
N GLY A 68 -6.91 -24.52 10.43
CA GLY A 68 -6.08 -23.32 10.45
C GLY A 68 -6.90 -22.10 10.88
N LEU A 69 -6.21 -20.98 11.04
CA LEU A 69 -6.84 -19.68 11.26
C LEU A 69 -6.81 -18.91 9.95
N PHE A 70 -7.97 -18.43 9.52
CA PHE A 70 -8.11 -17.55 8.37
C PHE A 70 -8.57 -16.19 8.88
N THR A 71 -7.78 -15.15 8.63
CA THR A 71 -8.19 -13.80 9.01
C THR A 71 -8.94 -13.20 7.84
N ILE A 72 -10.20 -12.85 8.04
CA ILE A 72 -10.97 -12.15 7.01
C ILE A 72 -10.50 -10.70 7.02
N ILE A 73 -9.69 -10.32 6.03
CA ILE A 73 -9.24 -8.94 5.80
C ILE A 73 -9.22 -8.63 4.30
N SER A 74 -9.81 -7.50 3.90
CA SER A 74 -9.10 -6.41 3.23
C SER A 74 -9.76 -5.09 3.61
N VAL A 75 -9.05 -4.37 4.46
CA VAL A 75 -9.50 -3.28 5.32
C VAL A 75 -8.39 -2.23 5.29
N GLU A 76 -7.95 -1.71 4.14
CA GLU A 76 -6.94 -0.65 4.25
C GLU A 76 -7.52 0.60 4.95
N ASP A 77 -8.84 0.87 4.83
CA ASP A 77 -9.45 2.13 5.29
C ASP A 77 -10.93 2.03 5.72
N VAL A 78 -11.33 1.11 6.61
CA VAL A 78 -12.63 1.31 7.30
C VAL A 78 -12.45 1.06 8.80
N PRO A 79 -12.59 2.08 9.66
CA PRO A 79 -12.62 1.86 11.09
C PRO A 79 -13.77 0.93 11.45
N ASP A 80 -13.52 0.04 12.41
CA ASP A 80 -14.51 -0.90 12.92
C ASP A 80 -15.75 -0.16 13.44
N GLY A 81 -16.92 -0.67 13.06
CA GLY A 81 -18.12 -0.49 13.87
C GLY A 81 -19.34 0.02 13.14
N VAL A 82 -19.78 -0.63 12.06
CA VAL A 82 -21.20 -0.57 11.63
C VAL A 82 -21.72 -2.01 11.53
N PHE A 83 -22.78 -2.33 12.26
CA PHE A 83 -23.39 -3.65 12.30
C PHE A 83 -24.87 -3.58 11.90
N SER A 84 -25.38 -4.62 11.25
CA SER A 84 -26.82 -4.77 10.94
C SER A 84 -27.37 -5.99 11.67
N SER A 85 -28.57 -5.86 12.24
CA SER A 85 -29.22 -6.93 13.01
C SER A 85 -29.91 -8.02 12.17
N VAL A 86 -29.82 -7.99 10.84
CA VAL A 86 -30.63 -8.87 9.95
C VAL A 86 -29.82 -9.68 8.94
N THR A 87 -30.16 -10.97 8.78
CA THR A 87 -29.67 -11.88 7.74
C THR A 87 -30.55 -11.85 6.47
N GLU A 88 -29.95 -12.17 5.32
CA GLU A 88 -30.49 -12.05 3.94
C GLU A 88 -31.95 -12.50 3.74
N SER A 89 -32.46 -13.45 4.53
CA SER A 89 -33.81 -14.00 4.36
C SER A 89 -34.96 -13.06 4.69
N ASN A 90 -34.74 -11.95 5.43
CA ASN A 90 -35.82 -11.12 5.98
C ASN A 90 -35.72 -9.62 5.63
N GLN A 91 -34.67 -9.16 4.94
CA GLN A 91 -34.36 -7.72 4.76
C GLN A 91 -35.43 -6.92 3.99
N LYS A 92 -36.30 -7.59 3.22
CA LYS A 92 -37.37 -6.97 2.42
C LYS A 92 -38.68 -6.78 3.21
N GLU A 93 -38.88 -7.55 4.28
CA GLU A 93 -40.17 -7.65 4.99
C GLU A 93 -40.10 -7.35 6.49
N SER A 94 -38.90 -7.22 7.08
CA SER A 94 -38.72 -6.93 8.51
C SER A 94 -38.07 -5.59 8.78
N ASP A 95 -38.56 -4.89 9.82
CA ASP A 95 -37.85 -3.79 10.44
C ASP A 95 -36.45 -4.25 10.89
N PHE A 96 -35.42 -3.46 10.61
CA PHE A 96 -34.04 -3.81 10.97
C PHE A 96 -33.31 -2.63 11.61
N GLU A 97 -32.33 -2.94 12.44
CA GLU A 97 -31.55 -1.95 13.17
C GLU A 97 -30.12 -1.94 12.63
N ILE A 98 -29.63 -0.74 12.33
CA ILE A 98 -28.25 -0.48 11.97
C ILE A 98 -27.61 0.13 13.21
N THR A 99 -26.55 -0.47 13.74
CA THR A 99 -25.79 0.07 14.88
C THR A 99 -24.41 0.49 14.43
N TRP A 100 -23.82 1.47 15.11
CA TRP A 100 -22.45 1.88 14.87
C TRP A 100 -21.70 2.22 16.15
N ASN A 101 -20.37 2.14 16.09
CA ASN A 101 -19.49 2.50 17.20
C ASN A 101 -19.37 4.03 17.28
N THR A 102 -19.93 4.60 18.34
CA THR A 102 -19.89 6.05 18.60
C THR A 102 -18.47 6.57 18.82
N ASP A 103 -17.59 5.74 19.38
CA ASP A 103 -16.21 6.10 19.70
C ASP A 103 -15.37 6.22 18.42
N ALA A 104 -15.77 5.53 17.35
CA ALA A 104 -15.13 5.60 16.04
C ALA A 104 -15.52 6.86 15.23
N LEU A 105 -16.53 7.61 15.70
CA LEU A 105 -17.12 8.75 15.00
C LEU A 105 -17.11 10.02 15.85
N GLU A 106 -16.29 10.10 16.90
CA GLU A 106 -16.23 11.24 17.85
C GLU A 106 -15.98 12.61 17.20
N SER A 107 -15.44 12.64 15.97
CA SER A 107 -15.15 13.85 15.20
C SER A 107 -16.24 14.28 14.22
N VAL A 108 -17.34 13.51 14.11
CA VAL A 108 -18.43 13.75 13.15
C VAL A 108 -19.65 14.22 13.93
N ASP A 109 -20.31 15.32 13.56
CA ASP A 109 -21.50 15.80 14.29
C ASP A 109 -22.78 15.05 13.90
N GLU A 110 -22.92 14.70 12.61
CA GLU A 110 -24.09 14.05 12.03
C GLU A 110 -23.69 13.02 10.98
N VAL A 111 -24.43 11.91 10.91
CA VAL A 111 -24.23 10.84 9.93
C VAL A 111 -25.47 10.62 9.07
N ASP A 112 -25.23 10.30 7.80
CA ASP A 112 -26.27 9.83 6.89
C ASP A 112 -26.25 8.28 6.86
N VAL A 113 -27.42 7.68 7.07
CA VAL A 113 -27.60 6.22 7.02
C VAL A 113 -28.17 5.86 5.65
N VAL A 114 -27.37 5.14 4.86
CA VAL A 114 -27.69 4.83 3.46
C VAL A 114 -27.75 3.33 3.23
N VAL A 115 -28.79 2.90 2.53
CA VAL A 115 -28.96 1.51 2.09
C VAL A 115 -28.79 1.45 0.58
N TYR A 116 -27.84 0.65 0.12
CA TYR A 116 -27.61 0.36 -1.29
C TYR A 116 -28.21 -0.98 -1.66
N GLY A 117 -28.60 -1.13 -2.93
CA GLY A 117 -29.03 -2.43 -3.40
C GLY A 117 -28.95 -2.63 -4.90
N TYR A 118 -29.26 -3.85 -5.29
CA TYR A 118 -28.91 -4.45 -6.56
C TYR A 118 -30.07 -5.24 -7.12
N ARG A 119 -30.20 -5.34 -8.43
CA ARG A 119 -31.21 -6.14 -9.09
C ARG A 119 -30.53 -7.12 -10.02
N GLU A 120 -30.91 -8.39 -9.92
CA GLU A 120 -30.45 -9.45 -10.81
C GLU A 120 -31.60 -9.87 -11.72
N ASP A 121 -31.61 -9.34 -12.95
CA ASP A 121 -32.42 -9.85 -14.06
C ASP A 121 -31.49 -10.66 -15.01
N ASP A 122 -31.34 -10.23 -16.27
CA ASP A 122 -30.37 -10.80 -17.24
C ASP A 122 -28.95 -10.22 -17.08
N TYR A 123 -28.81 -9.16 -16.28
CA TYR A 123 -27.55 -8.49 -15.89
C TYR A 123 -27.73 -7.91 -14.49
N VAL A 124 -26.65 -7.81 -13.71
CA VAL A 124 -26.71 -7.19 -12.38
C VAL A 124 -26.66 -5.66 -12.54
N GLU A 125 -27.73 -4.98 -12.14
CA GLU A 125 -27.84 -3.52 -12.16
C GLU A 125 -27.83 -2.96 -10.74
N PHE A 126 -26.85 -2.09 -10.44
CA PHE A 126 -26.75 -1.37 -9.18
C PHE A 126 -27.37 0.02 -9.32
N SER A 127 -28.32 0.32 -8.45
CA SER A 127 -28.78 1.68 -8.23
C SER A 127 -27.89 2.37 -7.20
N GLY A 128 -28.00 3.70 -7.08
CA GLY A 128 -27.38 4.47 -6.00
C GLY A 128 -27.83 4.03 -4.60
N PRO A 129 -27.77 4.89 -3.55
CA PRO A 129 -28.54 4.60 -2.35
C PRO A 129 -30.00 4.37 -2.79
N LEU A 130 -30.52 3.17 -2.53
CA LEU A 130 -31.90 2.83 -2.83
C LEU A 130 -32.83 3.79 -2.10
N VAL A 131 -32.51 4.03 -0.83
CA VAL A 131 -33.17 4.97 0.06
C VAL A 131 -32.12 5.52 1.02
N ILE A 132 -32.11 6.84 1.22
CA ILE A 132 -31.50 7.42 2.41
C ILE A 132 -32.50 7.21 3.54
N VAL A 133 -32.23 6.26 4.42
CA VAL A 133 -33.17 5.84 5.47
C VAL A 133 -33.13 6.78 6.67
N ALA A 134 -32.06 7.56 6.78
CA ALA A 134 -31.94 8.68 7.72
C ALA A 134 -30.89 9.67 7.24
N GLN A 135 -31.16 10.96 7.42
CA GLN A 135 -30.19 12.03 7.21
C GLN A 135 -29.99 12.81 8.49
N GLY A 136 -28.78 13.30 8.71
CA GLY A 136 -28.49 14.19 9.84
C GLY A 136 -28.70 13.51 11.20
N VAL A 137 -28.43 12.20 11.30
CA VAL A 137 -28.57 11.48 12.57
C VAL A 137 -27.38 11.84 13.45
N ASP A 138 -27.64 12.30 14.67
CA ASP A 138 -26.57 12.51 15.66
C ASP A 138 -25.79 11.19 15.83
N TYR A 139 -24.49 11.22 15.53
CA TYR A 139 -23.64 10.03 15.56
C TYR A 139 -23.63 9.37 16.94
N ARG A 140 -23.88 10.13 18.03
CA ARG A 140 -23.87 9.63 19.42
C ARG A 140 -25.03 8.68 19.70
N VAL A 141 -26.04 8.67 18.83
CA VAL A 141 -27.16 7.74 18.95
C VAL A 141 -26.65 6.30 18.83
N GLY A 142 -25.65 6.04 18.00
CA GLY A 142 -25.03 4.72 17.86
C GLY A 142 -25.92 3.67 17.19
N TYR A 143 -27.12 4.04 16.75
CA TYR A 143 -28.02 3.17 16.00
C TYR A 143 -29.12 3.95 15.26
N HIS A 144 -29.71 3.32 14.25
CA HIS A 144 -30.92 3.78 13.58
C HIS A 144 -31.81 2.60 13.20
N SER A 145 -33.10 2.68 13.54
CA SER A 145 -34.09 1.66 13.16
C SER A 145 -34.71 2.00 11.80
N VAL A 146 -34.57 1.09 10.85
CA VAL A 146 -35.18 1.17 9.53
C VAL A 146 -36.48 0.37 9.56
N SER A 147 -37.62 1.06 9.47
CA SER A 147 -38.90 0.40 9.23
C SER A 147 -38.93 -0.14 7.81
N GLY A 148 -39.38 -1.38 7.61
CA GLY A 148 -39.22 -2.16 6.37
C GLY A 148 -39.33 -1.35 5.08
N LEU A 149 -38.43 -1.61 4.12
CA LEU A 149 -38.29 -0.92 2.83
C LEU A 149 -39.49 -1.22 1.90
N LEU A 150 -40.70 -0.88 2.34
CA LEU A 150 -41.97 -1.07 1.65
C LEU A 150 -42.18 0.05 0.62
N ASP A 151 -41.37 0.05 -0.44
CA ASP A 151 -41.82 0.64 -1.70
C ASP A 151 -42.11 -0.49 -2.69
N PRO A 152 -43.38 -0.71 -3.06
CA PRO A 152 -43.77 -1.68 -4.09
C PRO A 152 -43.10 -1.46 -5.46
N GLN A 153 -42.43 -0.31 -5.68
CA GLN A 153 -41.68 -0.01 -6.89
C GLN A 153 -40.16 -0.27 -6.78
N ILE A 154 -39.62 -0.59 -5.60
CA ILE A 154 -38.20 -0.92 -5.43
C ILE A 154 -38.00 -2.42 -5.72
N HIS A 155 -37.56 -2.72 -6.93
CA HIS A 155 -37.24 -4.08 -7.41
C HIS A 155 -35.77 -4.50 -7.15
N PHE A 156 -35.12 -3.94 -6.13
CA PHE A 156 -33.71 -4.20 -5.81
C PHE A 156 -33.60 -4.90 -4.45
N ASP A 157 -32.67 -5.84 -4.31
CA ASP A 157 -32.27 -6.51 -3.07
C ASP A 157 -31.17 -5.70 -2.37
N VAL A 158 -31.13 -5.73 -1.03
CA VAL A 158 -30.19 -4.92 -0.23
C VAL A 158 -28.79 -5.53 -0.28
N GLY A 159 -27.78 -4.72 -0.63
CA GLY A 159 -26.40 -5.18 -0.84
C GLY A 159 -25.37 -4.62 0.15
N VAL A 160 -25.46 -3.34 0.50
CA VAL A 160 -24.51 -2.66 1.41
C VAL A 160 -25.25 -1.64 2.25
N ILE A 161 -24.87 -1.55 3.53
CA ILE A 161 -25.33 -0.52 4.46
C ILE A 161 -24.12 0.34 4.81
N GLY A 162 -24.23 1.66 4.62
CA GLY A 162 -23.19 2.61 4.96
C GLY A 162 -23.68 3.66 5.96
N VAL A 163 -22.79 4.05 6.87
CA VAL A 163 -22.92 5.25 7.70
C VAL A 163 -21.82 6.19 7.22
N ILE A 164 -22.20 7.30 6.59
CA ILE A 164 -21.27 8.19 5.89
C ILE A 164 -21.33 9.61 6.43
N GLU A 165 -20.18 10.28 6.42
CA GLU A 165 -20.08 11.71 6.68
C GLU A 165 -20.72 12.49 5.52
N SER A 166 -21.54 13.48 5.86
CA SER A 166 -22.23 14.30 4.88
C SER A 166 -21.32 15.45 4.44
N ASN A 167 -20.57 15.31 3.33
CA ASN A 167 -20.27 16.39 2.37
C ASN A 167 -19.26 16.04 1.24
N GLY A 168 -19.38 16.78 0.12
CA GLY A 168 -18.25 17.25 -0.69
C GLY A 168 -17.97 16.55 -2.04
N GLN A 169 -18.50 17.09 -3.14
CA GLN A 169 -18.20 16.66 -4.51
C GLN A 169 -16.75 17.01 -4.92
N GLY A 170 -16.02 16.05 -5.50
CA GLY A 170 -14.75 16.27 -6.20
C GLY A 170 -14.68 15.40 -7.45
N GLU A 171 -14.50 16.02 -8.61
CA GLU A 171 -14.65 15.41 -9.93
C GLU A 171 -13.50 14.47 -10.32
N ASN A 172 -13.84 13.20 -10.57
CA ASN A 172 -13.24 12.43 -11.67
C ASN A 172 -14.36 11.55 -12.28
N SER A 173 -14.53 11.51 -13.60
CA SER A 173 -15.81 11.06 -14.17
C SER A 173 -16.13 9.57 -13.96
N LEU A 174 -15.13 8.71 -13.72
CA LEU A 174 -15.28 7.29 -13.35
C LEU A 174 -14.21 6.77 -12.38
N GLY A 175 -13.08 7.49 -12.21
CA GLY A 175 -11.98 7.12 -11.30
C GLY A 175 -11.42 5.72 -11.52
N GLY A 176 -11.07 5.34 -12.75
CA GLY A 176 -10.33 4.09 -12.98
C GLY A 176 -8.95 4.09 -12.33
N GLY A 177 -8.40 2.91 -12.08
CA GLY A 177 -7.12 2.72 -11.38
C GLY A 177 -6.22 1.72 -12.09
N GLN A 178 -4.98 1.58 -11.62
CA GLN A 178 -4.08 0.53 -12.05
C GLN A 178 -3.59 -0.23 -10.82
N GLU A 179 -3.76 -1.55 -10.84
CA GLU A 179 -3.09 -2.42 -9.90
C GLU A 179 -1.71 -2.79 -10.46
N CYS A 180 -0.67 -2.52 -9.66
CA CYS A 180 0.71 -2.87 -9.99
C CYS A 180 1.18 -3.92 -8.99
N CYS A 181 1.31 -5.16 -9.46
CA CYS A 181 1.94 -6.24 -8.69
C CYS A 181 3.42 -6.30 -9.05
N TYR A 182 4.28 -6.44 -8.05
CA TYR A 182 5.73 -6.51 -8.24
C TYR A 182 6.25 -7.88 -7.82
N GLY A 183 7.19 -8.43 -8.58
CA GLY A 183 7.92 -9.64 -8.20
C GLY A 183 9.03 -9.35 -7.20
N ASP A 184 9.67 -10.41 -6.71
CA ASP A 184 10.82 -10.30 -5.80
C ASP A 184 12.01 -9.56 -6.41
N ASP A 185 12.08 -9.52 -7.75
CA ASP A 185 13.07 -8.74 -8.49
C ASP A 185 12.69 -7.25 -8.62
N GLY A 186 11.55 -6.83 -8.08
CA GLY A 186 11.03 -5.47 -8.13
C GLY A 186 10.46 -5.05 -9.48
N MET A 187 10.27 -5.98 -10.42
CA MET A 187 9.64 -5.69 -11.72
C MET A 187 8.13 -5.90 -11.67
N ILE A 188 7.39 -5.13 -12.47
CA ILE A 188 5.94 -5.31 -12.59
C ILE A 188 5.65 -6.68 -13.20
N ILE A 189 4.81 -7.45 -12.52
CA ILE A 189 4.26 -8.71 -13.01
C ILE A 189 3.08 -8.39 -13.91
N ASN A 190 3.17 -8.81 -15.17
CA ASN A 190 2.08 -8.65 -16.13
C ASN A 190 1.05 -9.77 -15.99
N ILE A 191 -0.23 -9.43 -16.12
CA ILE A 191 -1.34 -10.38 -16.12
C ILE A 191 -1.23 -11.39 -17.28
N VAL A 192 -0.56 -11.03 -18.39
CA VAL A 192 -0.26 -12.00 -19.46
C VAL A 192 0.82 -13.02 -19.10
N ASP A 193 1.72 -12.66 -18.18
CA ASP A 193 2.87 -13.48 -17.81
C ASP A 193 2.55 -14.38 -16.60
N SER A 194 1.68 -13.90 -15.70
CA SER A 194 1.24 -14.60 -14.49
C SER A 194 -0.18 -14.20 -14.09
N LEU A 195 -0.95 -15.17 -13.59
CA LEU A 195 -2.28 -14.92 -13.01
C LEU A 195 -2.23 -13.97 -11.80
N GLY A 196 -1.08 -13.81 -11.14
CA GLY A 196 -0.88 -12.84 -10.06
C GLY A 196 -0.52 -11.42 -10.53
N GLY A 197 -0.48 -11.16 -11.84
CA GLY A 197 -0.17 -9.84 -12.38
C GLY A 197 -1.34 -8.86 -12.25
N GLY A 198 -1.03 -7.62 -11.83
CA GLY A 198 -2.04 -6.57 -11.68
C GLY A 198 -2.58 -6.08 -13.02
N PHE A 199 -3.76 -5.47 -13.05
CA PHE A 199 -4.41 -5.05 -14.31
C PHE A 199 -5.09 -3.69 -14.17
N ASN A 200 -5.49 -3.12 -15.31
CA ASN A 200 -6.17 -1.83 -15.36
C ASN A 200 -7.63 -1.95 -14.90
N HIS A 201 -7.97 -1.24 -13.82
CA HIS A 201 -9.29 -1.14 -13.23
C HIS A 201 -10.10 0.00 -13.85
N ARG A 202 -11.38 -0.24 -14.12
CA ARG A 202 -12.32 0.77 -14.64
C ARG A 202 -12.83 1.65 -13.52
N TYR A 203 -12.95 1.10 -12.32
CA TYR A 203 -13.37 1.81 -11.13
C TYR A 203 -12.38 1.54 -10.01
N HIS A 204 -11.95 2.61 -9.36
CA HIS A 204 -11.13 2.54 -8.17
C HIS A 204 -11.90 1.80 -7.08
N HIS A 205 -11.21 0.94 -6.33
CA HIS A 205 -11.81 0.18 -5.23
C HIS A 205 -12.39 1.11 -4.15
N GLY A 206 -11.84 2.30 -3.95
CA GLY A 206 -12.38 3.33 -3.05
C GLY A 206 -13.60 4.09 -3.58
N GLY A 207 -14.09 3.80 -4.79
CA GLY A 207 -15.19 4.53 -5.42
C GLY A 207 -14.81 5.95 -5.82
N VAL A 208 -15.79 6.74 -6.26
CA VAL A 208 -15.60 8.16 -6.61
C VAL A 208 -16.79 8.96 -6.14
N THR A 209 -16.57 10.15 -5.58
CA THR A 209 -17.70 10.99 -5.17
C THR A 209 -18.47 11.53 -6.39
N PRO A 210 -19.80 11.72 -6.28
CA PRO A 210 -20.66 11.22 -5.21
C PRO A 210 -20.83 9.68 -5.31
N TYR A 211 -20.65 8.98 -4.17
CA TYR A 211 -20.69 7.52 -4.09
C TYR A 211 -22.04 6.90 -4.43
N GLY A 212 -23.11 7.71 -4.42
CA GLY A 212 -24.46 7.28 -4.72
C GLY A 212 -24.83 7.22 -6.21
N ALA A 213 -23.90 7.41 -7.14
CA ALA A 213 -24.19 7.22 -8.56
C ALA A 213 -23.82 5.79 -9.02
N PRO A 214 -24.55 5.21 -9.99
CA PRO A 214 -24.14 3.96 -10.62
C PRO A 214 -22.68 4.04 -11.09
N LYS A 215 -21.92 2.97 -10.84
CA LYS A 215 -20.48 2.86 -11.18
C LYS A 215 -19.53 3.73 -10.36
N LYS A 216 -20.03 4.38 -9.31
CA LYS A 216 -19.23 5.20 -8.38
C LYS A 216 -19.22 4.69 -6.94
N VAL A 217 -19.98 3.64 -6.66
CA VAL A 217 -20.08 2.99 -5.35
C VAL A 217 -18.74 2.33 -5.00
N PRO A 218 -18.11 2.71 -3.87
CA PRO A 218 -16.89 2.06 -3.36
C PRO A 218 -17.05 0.56 -3.26
N TYR A 219 -15.98 -0.17 -3.59
CA TYR A 219 -15.85 -1.62 -3.59
C TYR A 219 -16.78 -2.37 -4.55
N MET A 220 -18.07 -2.06 -4.57
CA MET A 220 -19.09 -2.71 -5.40
C MET A 220 -18.85 -2.47 -6.90
N SER A 221 -18.62 -1.21 -7.30
CA SER A 221 -18.39 -0.88 -8.71
C SER A 221 -17.13 -1.57 -9.23
N HIS A 222 -16.08 -1.57 -8.41
CA HIS A 222 -14.82 -2.25 -8.69
C HIS A 222 -15.00 -3.77 -8.77
N TYR A 223 -15.66 -4.38 -7.77
CA TYR A 223 -15.90 -5.82 -7.75
C TYR A 223 -16.63 -6.31 -9.00
N PHE A 224 -17.75 -5.69 -9.37
CA PHE A 224 -18.55 -6.18 -10.49
C PHE A 224 -17.92 -5.99 -11.86
N VAL A 225 -17.12 -4.93 -12.05
CA VAL A 225 -16.62 -4.57 -13.38
C VAL A 225 -15.14 -4.88 -13.58
N ASP A 226 -14.39 -5.01 -12.49
CA ASP A 226 -12.96 -5.35 -12.53
C ASP A 226 -12.73 -6.77 -12.00
N ILE A 227 -13.21 -7.11 -10.81
CA ILE A 227 -12.90 -8.40 -10.16
C ILE A 227 -13.70 -9.56 -10.75
N LEU A 228 -15.03 -9.47 -10.88
CA LEU A 228 -15.85 -10.56 -11.41
C LEU A 228 -15.43 -10.95 -12.84
N PRO A 229 -15.26 -10.02 -13.80
CA PRO A 229 -14.84 -10.40 -15.15
C PRO A 229 -13.43 -11.01 -15.15
N TRP A 230 -12.52 -10.52 -14.30
CA TRP A 230 -11.22 -11.15 -14.11
C TRP A 230 -11.38 -12.59 -13.61
N THR A 231 -12.18 -12.82 -12.57
CA THR A 231 -12.41 -14.16 -12.00
C THR A 231 -13.01 -15.11 -13.04
N TYR A 232 -14.06 -14.70 -13.75
CA TYR A 232 -14.66 -15.54 -14.79
C TYR A 232 -13.71 -15.82 -15.94
N CYS A 233 -13.00 -14.83 -16.47
CA CYS A 233 -12.11 -15.03 -17.61
C CYS A 233 -10.81 -15.76 -17.22
N CYS A 234 -10.17 -15.38 -16.12
CA CYS A 234 -8.85 -15.84 -15.74
C CYS A 234 -8.82 -17.03 -14.78
N THR A 235 -9.84 -17.19 -13.92
CA THR A 235 -9.91 -18.35 -13.01
C THR A 235 -10.70 -19.49 -13.61
N TYR A 236 -11.84 -19.22 -14.27
CA TYR A 236 -12.76 -20.25 -14.76
C TYR A 236 -12.74 -20.47 -16.28
N GLY A 237 -12.50 -19.42 -17.07
CA GLY A 237 -12.59 -19.44 -18.54
C GLY A 237 -11.41 -20.10 -19.26
N GLY A 238 -10.32 -20.39 -18.55
CA GLY A 238 -9.11 -21.00 -19.10
C GLY A 238 -8.16 -19.99 -19.78
N PRO A 239 -7.04 -20.47 -20.35
CA PRO A 239 -5.94 -19.61 -20.79
C PRO A 239 -6.31 -18.61 -21.90
N ASP A 240 -7.17 -19.00 -22.84
CA ASP A 240 -7.57 -18.16 -23.97
C ASP A 240 -8.45 -16.99 -23.52
N GLU A 241 -9.39 -17.24 -22.61
CA GLU A 241 -10.27 -16.19 -22.06
C GLU A 241 -9.50 -15.21 -21.17
N CYS A 242 -8.55 -15.70 -20.37
CA CYS A 242 -7.68 -14.82 -19.60
C CYS A 242 -6.82 -13.93 -20.51
N THR A 243 -6.31 -14.48 -21.61
CA THR A 243 -5.55 -13.72 -22.61
C THR A 243 -6.43 -12.62 -23.25
N ASN A 244 -7.71 -12.91 -23.52
CA ASN A 244 -8.64 -11.91 -24.02
C ASN A 244 -8.94 -10.82 -22.98
N PHE A 245 -9.10 -11.19 -21.71
CA PHE A 245 -9.25 -10.23 -20.62
C PHE A 245 -8.02 -9.31 -20.53
N ALA A 246 -6.81 -9.88 -20.49
CA ALA A 246 -5.55 -9.15 -20.45
C ALA A 246 -5.37 -8.16 -21.62
N ARG A 247 -5.82 -8.52 -22.83
CA ARG A 247 -5.81 -7.60 -23.98
C ARG A 247 -6.76 -6.41 -23.81
N ARG A 248 -7.85 -6.58 -23.06
CA ARG A 248 -8.84 -5.53 -22.77
C ARG A 248 -8.49 -4.74 -21.51
N ARG A 249 -7.74 -5.36 -20.59
CA ARG A 249 -7.35 -4.87 -19.26
C ARG A 249 -5.84 -5.08 -19.07
N PRO A 250 -4.98 -4.43 -19.87
CA PRO A 250 -3.55 -4.69 -19.81
C PRO A 250 -2.98 -4.20 -18.47
N SER A 251 -1.96 -4.91 -17.97
CA SER A 251 -1.09 -4.37 -16.92
C SER A 251 -0.31 -3.18 -17.46
N GLN A 252 0.08 -2.28 -16.55
CA GLN A 252 1.16 -1.35 -16.88
C GLN A 252 2.47 -2.09 -17.07
N THR A 253 3.36 -1.49 -17.86
CA THR A 253 4.70 -2.00 -18.12
C THR A 253 5.71 -0.94 -17.74
N CYS A 254 6.95 -1.35 -17.48
CA CYS A 254 8.04 -0.41 -17.24
C CYS A 254 8.57 0.24 -18.54
N ASN A 255 7.80 0.19 -19.64
CA ASN A 255 8.20 0.77 -20.91
C ASN A 255 8.35 2.28 -20.76
N ASN A 256 9.54 2.79 -21.09
CA ASN A 256 9.89 4.21 -20.94
C ASN A 256 9.78 4.73 -19.49
N TYR A 257 9.80 3.83 -18.49
CA TYR A 257 9.87 4.28 -17.11
C TYR A 257 11.17 5.04 -16.88
N VAL A 258 11.04 6.29 -16.44
CA VAL A 258 12.16 7.14 -16.05
C VAL A 258 12.12 7.23 -14.53
N PRO A 259 13.15 6.72 -13.81
CA PRO A 259 13.19 6.83 -12.37
C PRO A 259 13.19 8.31 -11.92
N PRO A 260 12.33 8.69 -10.96
CA PRO A 260 12.19 10.07 -10.51
C PRO A 260 13.50 10.60 -9.92
N ALA A 261 13.72 11.92 -10.02
CA ALA A 261 14.85 12.56 -9.34
C ALA A 261 14.59 12.64 -7.83
N LEU A 262 15.68 12.71 -7.06
CA LEU A 262 15.64 12.58 -5.61
C LEU A 262 16.24 13.83 -4.97
N ALA A 263 15.64 14.30 -3.89
CA ALA A 263 16.25 15.30 -3.01
C ALA A 263 16.09 14.88 -1.56
N LEU A 264 17.02 15.29 -0.70
CA LEU A 264 17.04 14.96 0.72
C LEU A 264 17.17 16.24 1.55
N GLY A 265 16.47 16.28 2.68
CA GLY A 265 16.77 17.16 3.80
C GLY A 265 16.79 16.35 5.08
N SER A 266 17.87 16.39 5.87
CA SER A 266 17.99 15.62 7.12
C SER A 266 19.07 16.19 8.03
N GLY A 267 19.00 15.90 9.33
CA GLY A 267 19.99 16.39 10.30
C GLY A 267 19.75 17.87 10.63
N ASP A 268 20.81 18.65 10.76
CA ASP A 268 20.76 20.06 11.18
C ASP A 268 20.82 21.12 10.07
N PRO A 269 19.73 21.26 9.31
CA PRO A 269 19.49 20.41 8.18
C PRO A 269 20.62 20.46 7.12
N HIS A 270 21.07 19.27 6.73
CA HIS A 270 21.84 19.03 5.51
C HIS A 270 20.88 18.76 4.34
N ILE A 271 21.15 19.39 3.20
CA ILE A 271 20.31 19.34 2.01
C ILE A 271 21.11 18.73 0.86
N SER A 272 20.52 17.77 0.16
CA SER A 272 20.95 17.29 -1.15
C SER A 272 19.94 17.75 -2.20
N THR A 273 20.37 18.58 -3.15
CA THR A 273 19.54 19.11 -4.24
C THR A 273 19.15 18.01 -5.24
N LEU A 274 18.23 18.33 -6.14
CA LEU A 274 17.81 17.44 -7.23
C LEU A 274 18.93 17.12 -8.24
N ASP A 275 19.96 17.96 -8.32
CA ASP A 275 21.20 17.72 -9.08
C ASP A 275 22.36 17.20 -8.20
N SER A 276 22.03 16.74 -6.98
CA SER A 276 22.95 16.10 -6.02
C SER A 276 24.02 17.01 -5.40
N THR A 277 23.89 18.32 -5.47
CA THR A 277 24.69 19.26 -4.68
C THR A 277 24.33 19.12 -3.20
N THR A 278 25.33 18.99 -2.33
CA THR A 278 25.12 18.80 -0.89
C THR A 278 25.68 19.96 -0.09
N TYR A 279 24.91 20.49 0.86
CA TYR A 279 25.33 21.61 1.72
C TYR A 279 24.52 21.65 3.02
N THR A 280 24.95 22.46 3.99
CA THR A 280 24.26 22.67 5.28
C THR A 280 23.60 24.05 5.31
N PHE A 281 22.38 24.14 5.82
CA PHE A 281 21.68 25.43 5.98
C PHE A 281 20.88 25.52 7.29
N ASN A 282 21.45 26.22 8.28
CA ASN A 282 20.83 26.38 9.60
C ASN A 282 20.04 27.70 9.77
N GLY A 283 18.88 27.83 9.13
CA GLY A 283 17.99 28.99 9.28
C GLY A 283 16.92 28.81 10.36
N HIS A 284 16.50 29.90 11.03
CA HIS A 284 15.37 29.90 11.97
C HIS A 284 14.19 30.69 11.38
N GLY A 285 13.23 29.98 10.79
CA GLY A 285 12.11 30.57 10.06
C GLY A 285 11.42 29.58 9.12
N GLU A 286 10.65 30.12 8.18
CA GLU A 286 10.00 29.37 7.11
C GLU A 286 10.70 29.64 5.78
N PHE A 287 11.05 28.59 5.04
CA PHE A 287 11.85 28.67 3.81
C PHE A 287 11.23 27.88 2.67
N THR A 288 11.43 28.35 1.44
CA THR A 288 11.03 27.62 0.23
C THR A 288 12.07 26.52 -0.05
N LEU A 289 11.74 25.26 0.23
CA LEU A 289 12.60 24.14 -0.15
C LEU A 289 12.58 23.91 -1.65
N LEU A 290 11.38 23.83 -2.23
CA LEU A 290 11.19 23.57 -3.65
C LEU A 290 9.95 24.29 -4.16
N ASN A 291 10.14 25.13 -5.17
CA ASN A 291 9.10 25.68 -6.01
C ASN A 291 9.31 25.14 -7.42
N ALA A 292 8.27 24.55 -8.00
CA ALA A 292 8.35 24.02 -9.35
C ALA A 292 7.14 24.42 -10.21
N LEU A 293 7.36 24.41 -11.53
CA LEU A 293 6.33 24.70 -12.52
C LEU A 293 5.70 26.09 -12.36
N ASN A 294 6.48 27.10 -11.94
CA ASN A 294 6.04 28.47 -11.69
C ASN A 294 4.91 28.57 -10.64
N ASP A 295 5.21 28.24 -9.37
CA ASP A 295 4.28 28.30 -8.22
C ASP A 295 3.11 27.29 -8.24
N ILE A 296 3.07 26.38 -9.22
CA ILE A 296 2.11 25.28 -9.23
C ILE A 296 2.46 24.29 -8.12
N PHE A 297 3.71 23.84 -8.02
CA PHE A 297 4.15 23.03 -6.88
C PHE A 297 4.94 23.88 -5.90
N ILE A 298 4.55 23.84 -4.62
CA ILE A 298 5.22 24.54 -3.54
C ILE A 298 5.45 23.57 -2.39
N LEU A 299 6.70 23.45 -1.96
CA LEU A 299 7.14 22.79 -0.74
C LEU A 299 7.90 23.80 0.13
N GLN A 300 7.40 24.01 1.33
CA GLN A 300 7.97 24.89 2.34
C GLN A 300 8.41 24.09 3.56
N ALA A 301 9.49 24.50 4.20
CA ALA A 301 9.95 23.94 5.46
C ALA A 301 10.04 25.01 6.54
N ARG A 302 9.67 24.65 7.77
CA ARG A 302 9.91 25.43 8.97
C ARG A 302 11.09 24.82 9.71
N ALA A 303 12.10 25.64 9.99
CA ALA A 303 13.28 25.26 10.74
C ALA A 303 13.38 26.07 12.04
N ALA A 304 13.72 25.39 13.13
CA ALA A 304 13.82 25.98 14.47
C ALA A 304 14.98 25.33 15.25
N PRO A 305 15.54 26.00 16.28
CA PRO A 305 16.60 25.44 17.10
C PRO A 305 16.21 24.09 17.72
N LEU A 306 17.11 23.11 17.66
CA LEU A 306 16.87 21.81 18.28
C LEU A 306 16.79 21.96 19.81
N VAL A 307 15.80 21.32 20.43
CA VAL A 307 15.63 21.39 21.88
C VAL A 307 16.91 20.88 22.58
N GLY A 308 17.50 21.72 23.42
CA GLY A 308 18.74 21.40 24.15
C GLY A 308 20.01 22.01 23.54
N THR A 309 19.94 22.60 22.33
CA THR A 309 21.06 23.33 21.72
C THR A 309 20.58 24.60 21.01
N SER A 310 21.31 25.70 21.14
CA SER A 310 21.07 26.91 20.36
C SER A 310 21.86 26.94 19.05
N ASP A 311 22.75 25.98 18.85
CA ASP A 311 23.86 26.10 17.92
C ASP A 311 23.51 25.56 16.53
N ALA A 312 22.41 24.80 16.45
CA ALA A 312 21.84 24.21 15.24
C ALA A 312 20.32 24.34 15.21
N THR A 313 19.78 24.34 13.99
CA THR A 313 18.34 24.23 13.72
C THR A 313 18.04 22.88 13.10
N VAL A 314 16.79 22.45 13.20
CA VAL A 314 16.27 21.26 12.53
C VAL A 314 14.95 21.59 11.86
N PHE A 315 14.57 20.82 10.85
CA PHE A 315 13.22 20.92 10.32
C PHE A 315 12.21 20.43 11.35
N VAL A 316 11.17 21.23 11.59
CA VAL A 316 10.10 20.94 12.57
C VAL A 316 8.72 20.89 11.92
N ALA A 317 8.56 21.48 10.73
CA ALA A 317 7.33 21.34 9.95
C ALA A 317 7.58 21.46 8.44
N MET A 318 6.67 20.89 7.65
CA MET A 318 6.62 20.97 6.19
C MET A 318 5.21 21.33 5.76
N ALA A 319 5.07 22.21 4.76
CA ALA A 319 3.78 22.50 4.14
C ALA A 319 3.89 22.39 2.61
N VAL A 320 2.92 21.72 1.98
CA VAL A 320 3.01 21.33 0.57
C VAL A 320 1.67 21.45 -0.16
N ARG A 321 1.72 21.93 -1.40
CA ARG A 321 0.57 22.10 -2.32
C ARG A 321 0.99 21.83 -3.77
N PHE A 322 0.10 21.24 -4.56
CA PHE A 322 0.24 21.07 -6.01
C PHE A 322 -0.99 21.63 -6.75
N GLY A 323 -0.83 22.74 -7.47
CA GLY A 323 -1.93 23.38 -8.20
C GLY A 323 -3.09 23.72 -7.26
N ASP A 324 -4.29 23.29 -7.62
CA ASP A 324 -5.50 23.49 -6.83
C ASP A 324 -5.78 22.33 -5.86
N SER A 325 -4.77 21.51 -5.54
CA SER A 325 -4.89 20.46 -4.52
C SER A 325 -5.18 21.04 -3.14
N ASP A 326 -5.68 20.19 -2.27
CA ASP A 326 -5.70 20.47 -0.84
C ASP A 326 -4.26 20.62 -0.31
N VAL A 327 -4.10 21.41 0.75
CA VAL A 327 -2.77 21.71 1.33
C VAL A 327 -2.50 20.80 2.51
N ILE A 328 -1.33 20.18 2.51
CA ILE A 328 -0.89 19.29 3.59
C ILE A 328 0.17 20.00 4.42
N HIS A 329 -0.04 20.02 5.73
CA HIS A 329 0.92 20.49 6.74
C HIS A 329 1.32 19.32 7.63
N VAL A 330 2.61 19.10 7.79
CA VAL A 330 3.19 18.05 8.64
C VAL A 330 4.08 18.71 9.67
N GLN A 331 3.98 18.34 10.94
CA GLN A 331 4.84 18.89 12.01
C GLN A 331 5.27 17.82 13.00
N THR A 332 6.42 18.02 13.66
CA THR A 332 6.89 17.14 14.72
C THR A 332 6.01 17.23 15.96
N ASN A 333 5.84 16.11 16.66
CA ASN A 333 5.09 16.01 17.91
C ASN A 333 5.83 15.11 18.91
N GLU A 334 5.98 15.55 20.16
CA GLU A 334 6.74 14.80 21.19
C GLU A 334 6.12 13.43 21.53
N ARG A 335 4.80 13.28 21.38
CA ARG A 335 4.09 12.03 21.71
C ARG A 335 3.77 11.18 20.49
N ARG A 336 3.30 11.83 19.43
CA ARG A 336 2.82 11.17 18.20
C ARG A 336 3.87 11.09 17.09
N VAL A 337 5.08 11.60 17.34
CA VAL A 337 6.20 11.74 16.39
C VAL A 337 5.90 12.77 15.30
N LEU A 338 4.79 12.61 14.56
CA LEU A 338 4.31 13.54 13.54
C LEU A 338 2.80 13.79 13.68
N ASP A 339 2.40 15.03 13.46
CA ASP A 339 1.01 15.44 13.24
C ASP A 339 0.86 15.87 11.78
N VAL A 340 -0.27 15.52 11.18
CA VAL A 340 -0.61 15.96 9.82
C VAL A 340 -1.94 16.68 9.85
N TYR A 341 -2.03 17.78 9.12
CA TYR A 341 -3.21 18.60 8.96
C TYR A 341 -3.47 18.83 7.48
N VAL A 342 -4.74 18.87 7.10
CA VAL A 342 -5.20 19.19 5.75
C VAL A 342 -5.98 20.49 5.78
N ARG A 343 -5.80 21.30 4.74
CA ARG A 343 -6.68 22.44 4.45
C ARG A 343 -7.35 22.23 3.10
N LEU A 344 -8.66 22.08 3.14
CA LEU A 344 -9.48 21.84 1.95
C LEU A 344 -9.57 23.11 1.10
N ALA A 345 -9.61 22.93 -0.23
CA ALA A 345 -9.81 24.01 -1.18
C ALA A 345 -11.18 24.67 -0.95
N GLY A 346 -11.18 25.95 -0.57
CA GLY A 346 -12.40 26.72 -0.30
C GLY A 346 -12.69 26.99 1.18
N ASP A 347 -12.06 26.27 2.10
CA ASP A 347 -12.25 26.43 3.57
C ASP A 347 -11.46 27.61 4.17
N GLY A 348 -11.02 28.54 3.32
CA GLY A 348 -10.20 29.68 3.73
C GLY A 348 -8.84 29.22 4.28
N GLN A 349 -8.60 29.48 5.57
CA GLN A 349 -7.37 29.18 6.31
C GLN A 349 -7.57 28.10 7.40
N ASN A 350 -8.70 27.38 7.38
CA ASN A 350 -8.98 26.38 8.40
C ASN A 350 -8.25 25.06 8.08
N PHE A 351 -7.64 24.45 9.10
CA PHE A 351 -6.94 23.18 8.98
C PHE A 351 -7.58 22.15 9.90
N THR A 352 -7.76 20.94 9.39
CA THR A 352 -8.26 19.79 10.13
C THR A 352 -7.15 18.77 10.28
N ARG A 353 -7.01 18.20 11.48
CA ARG A 353 -6.01 17.16 11.74
C ARG A 353 -6.43 15.85 11.08
N ILE A 354 -5.48 15.12 10.51
CA ILE A 354 -5.68 13.77 9.96
C ILE A 354 -5.50 12.73 11.07
N GLU A 355 -6.48 11.82 11.17
CA GLU A 355 -6.54 10.76 12.19
C GLU A 355 -6.16 9.40 11.59
N PHE A 356 -4.88 9.02 11.72
CA PHE A 356 -4.35 7.76 11.15
C PHE A 356 -4.73 6.50 11.92
N ASP A 357 -5.34 6.65 13.10
CA ASP A 357 -5.97 5.56 13.85
C ASP A 357 -7.32 5.14 13.22
N GLN A 358 -8.01 6.05 12.53
CA GLN A 358 -9.23 5.74 11.78
C GLN A 358 -8.94 5.10 10.42
N ALA A 359 -7.94 5.61 9.70
CA ALA A 359 -7.56 5.09 8.39
C ALA A 359 -6.06 5.28 8.14
N SER A 360 -5.42 4.28 7.57
CA SER A 360 -3.97 4.35 7.31
C SER A 360 -3.64 5.24 6.12
N ARG A 361 -4.62 5.49 5.24
CA ARG A 361 -4.52 6.36 4.08
C ARG A 361 -5.74 7.28 3.97
N TRP A 362 -5.48 8.53 3.65
CA TRP A 362 -6.49 9.55 3.40
C TRP A 362 -6.32 10.11 2.00
N SER A 363 -7.42 10.24 1.26
CA SER A 363 -7.43 10.79 -0.10
C SER A 363 -8.23 12.08 -0.13
N TYR A 364 -7.60 13.14 -0.60
CA TYR A 364 -8.10 14.51 -0.70
C TYR A 364 -8.03 14.97 -2.15
N SER A 365 -8.49 16.19 -2.45
CA SER A 365 -8.42 16.73 -3.81
C SER A 365 -6.96 16.87 -4.26
N GLY A 366 -6.56 16.10 -5.27
CA GLY A 366 -5.22 16.16 -5.87
C GLY A 366 -4.06 15.63 -5.01
N VAL A 367 -4.34 15.09 -3.83
CA VAL A 367 -3.32 14.60 -2.88
C VAL A 367 -3.82 13.44 -2.04
N SER A 368 -2.94 12.47 -1.77
CA SER A 368 -3.18 11.42 -0.77
C SER A 368 -2.06 11.37 0.27
N VAL A 369 -2.43 11.05 1.50
CA VAL A 369 -1.53 10.98 2.64
C VAL A 369 -1.64 9.61 3.30
N THR A 370 -0.52 8.94 3.48
CA THR A 370 -0.45 7.59 4.07
C THR A 370 0.45 7.59 5.31
N GLY A 371 -0.03 7.01 6.40
CA GLY A 371 0.65 6.94 7.69
C GLY A 371 0.41 5.61 8.41
N ARG A 372 0.77 4.47 7.78
CA ARG A 372 0.55 3.12 8.35
C ARG A 372 1.30 2.90 9.68
N ASN A 373 2.60 3.16 9.69
CA ASN A 373 3.43 3.16 10.89
C ASN A 373 4.30 4.42 10.88
N ILE A 374 3.76 5.48 11.46
CA ILE A 374 4.39 6.81 11.49
C ILE A 374 5.80 6.75 12.09
N THR A 375 6.03 5.88 13.07
CA THR A 375 7.31 5.79 13.79
C THR A 375 8.44 5.16 12.96
N SER A 376 8.16 4.15 12.15
CA SER A 376 9.17 3.46 11.32
C SER A 376 9.20 3.95 9.88
N ASP A 377 8.03 4.16 9.30
CA ASP A 377 7.83 4.38 7.86
C ASP A 377 7.68 5.86 7.53
N GLY A 378 7.28 6.66 8.53
CA GLY A 378 6.98 8.08 8.39
C GLY A 378 5.62 8.32 7.73
N ILE A 379 5.45 9.54 7.24
CA ILE A 379 4.29 9.97 6.46
C ILE A 379 4.68 10.02 4.99
N ILE A 380 3.86 9.42 4.13
CA ILE A 380 3.99 9.52 2.68
C ILE A 380 2.91 10.46 2.15
N VAL A 381 3.32 11.52 1.46
CA VAL A 381 2.41 12.44 0.76
C VAL A 381 2.61 12.25 -0.74
N SER A 382 1.56 11.93 -1.49
CA SER A 382 1.61 11.69 -2.94
C SER A 382 0.60 12.56 -3.66
N PHE A 383 1.08 13.33 -4.64
CA PHE A 383 0.23 14.21 -5.46
C PHE A 383 -0.03 13.59 -6.84
N ASP A 384 -1.18 13.92 -7.42
CA ASP A 384 -1.58 13.46 -8.76
C ASP A 384 -0.60 13.92 -9.85
N GLY A 385 0.13 15.01 -9.59
CA GLY A 385 1.22 15.48 -10.44
C GLY A 385 2.47 14.58 -10.47
N GLY A 386 2.50 13.49 -9.70
CA GLY A 386 3.59 12.50 -9.69
C GLY A 386 4.74 12.82 -8.72
N VAL A 387 4.68 13.93 -8.00
CA VAL A 387 5.62 14.26 -6.93
C VAL A 387 5.20 13.58 -5.63
N GLY A 388 6.18 13.04 -4.90
CA GLY A 388 5.98 12.33 -3.66
C GLY A 388 6.98 12.74 -2.59
N LEU A 389 6.57 12.66 -1.33
CA LEU A 389 7.38 12.99 -0.17
C LEU A 389 7.29 11.85 0.84
N ASN A 390 8.43 11.41 1.38
CA ASN A 390 8.48 10.61 2.59
C ASN A 390 9.10 11.44 3.71
N ILE A 391 8.31 11.69 4.75
CA ILE A 391 8.66 12.56 5.87
C ILE A 391 8.77 11.71 7.13
N LYS A 392 9.92 11.77 7.80
CA LYS A 392 10.18 11.06 9.04
C LYS A 392 10.58 12.06 10.12
N ALA A 393 10.37 11.70 11.38
CA ALA A 393 10.90 12.47 12.49
C ALA A 393 11.60 11.58 13.51
N PHE A 394 12.68 12.10 14.08
CA PHE A 394 13.49 11.44 15.08
C PHE A 394 14.09 12.49 16.01
N GLU A 395 13.97 12.31 17.33
CA GLU A 395 14.46 13.25 18.34
C GLU A 395 14.01 14.71 18.12
N GLY A 396 12.77 14.91 17.64
CA GLY A 396 12.23 16.25 17.37
C GLY A 396 12.77 16.92 16.10
N ALA A 397 13.60 16.24 15.32
CA ALA A 397 14.04 16.67 14.00
C ALA A 397 13.34 15.89 12.90
N MET A 398 12.94 16.59 11.84
CA MET A 398 12.28 16.02 10.67
C MET A 398 13.28 15.81 9.53
N SER A 399 13.19 14.69 8.85
CA SER A 399 13.83 14.46 7.55
C SER A 399 12.78 14.32 6.45
N ILE A 400 13.17 14.76 5.26
CA ILE A 400 12.36 14.76 4.05
C ILE A 400 13.13 14.08 2.92
N PHE A 401 12.48 13.09 2.31
CA PHE A 401 12.93 12.43 1.09
C PHE A 401 11.92 12.72 -0.01
N LEU A 402 12.32 13.49 -1.02
CA LEU A 402 11.45 13.93 -2.10
C LEU A 402 11.75 13.15 -3.38
N VAL A 403 10.71 12.71 -4.07
CA VAL A 403 10.76 12.14 -5.43
C VAL A 403 10.07 13.11 -6.40
N ALA A 404 10.80 13.62 -7.39
CA ALA A 404 10.29 14.56 -8.38
C ALA A 404 10.09 13.89 -9.76
N PRO A 405 8.96 14.14 -10.43
CA PRO A 405 8.68 13.62 -11.78
C PRO A 405 9.44 14.42 -12.84
N ASP A 406 9.85 13.78 -13.95
CA ASP A 406 10.64 14.40 -15.04
C ASP A 406 10.04 15.71 -15.58
N SER A 407 8.72 15.90 -15.47
CA SER A 407 8.05 17.16 -15.81
C SER A 407 8.55 18.40 -15.06
N PHE A 408 9.21 18.26 -13.90
CA PHE A 408 9.77 19.40 -13.17
C PHE A 408 11.15 19.81 -13.70
N ARG A 409 11.77 19.01 -14.55
CA ARG A 409 13.16 19.22 -14.99
C ARG A 409 13.33 20.57 -15.70
N GLY A 410 14.27 21.37 -15.21
CA GLY A 410 14.56 22.74 -15.67
C GLY A 410 13.53 23.78 -15.22
N LEU A 411 12.59 23.41 -14.36
CA LEU A 411 11.49 24.25 -13.88
C LEU A 411 11.43 24.30 -12.35
N THR A 412 12.54 24.01 -11.66
CA THR A 412 12.64 24.08 -10.20
C THR A 412 13.49 25.25 -9.73
N GLN A 413 13.21 25.71 -8.51
CA GLN A 413 14.02 26.68 -7.78
C GLN A 413 13.75 26.52 -6.27
N GLY A 414 14.62 27.07 -5.42
CA GLY A 414 14.54 26.95 -3.97
C GLY A 414 15.81 26.34 -3.39
N LEU A 415 15.78 25.99 -2.12
CA LEU A 415 16.90 25.33 -1.45
C LEU A 415 17.27 23.96 -2.06
N MET A 416 16.36 23.32 -2.81
CA MET A 416 16.62 22.05 -3.51
C MET A 416 17.12 22.20 -4.97
N GLY A 417 17.41 23.42 -5.43
CA GLY A 417 18.12 23.68 -6.70
C GLY A 417 17.25 23.75 -7.96
N THR A 418 17.91 23.84 -9.12
CA THR A 418 17.36 24.17 -10.46
C THR A 418 17.02 22.95 -11.33
N TRP A 419 17.35 21.76 -10.84
CA TRP A 419 17.15 20.46 -11.47
C TRP A 419 17.21 20.45 -12.99
N ASN A 420 18.40 20.65 -13.55
CA ASN A 420 18.62 20.65 -14.98
C ASN A 420 19.77 19.70 -15.39
N GLY A 421 20.38 19.01 -14.42
CA GLY A 421 21.56 18.15 -14.59
C GLY A 421 22.89 18.90 -14.39
N ASN A 422 22.87 20.12 -13.85
CA ASN A 422 24.06 20.95 -13.64
C ASN A 422 24.13 21.48 -12.20
N ALA A 423 24.82 20.73 -11.34
CA ALA A 423 25.10 21.10 -9.96
C ALA A 423 25.73 22.51 -9.77
N SER A 424 26.42 23.06 -10.78
CA SER A 424 27.06 24.38 -10.67
C SER A 424 26.08 25.55 -10.68
N ASP A 425 24.81 25.34 -11.02
CA ASP A 425 23.78 26.38 -11.01
C ASP A 425 22.66 26.18 -9.97
N ASP A 426 22.82 25.19 -9.08
CA ASP A 426 21.85 24.89 -8.03
C ASP A 426 21.64 26.05 -7.05
N PHE A 427 22.65 26.89 -6.85
CA PHE A 427 22.57 28.06 -5.98
C PHE A 427 22.03 29.30 -6.73
N LEU A 428 20.89 29.13 -7.40
CA LEU A 428 20.10 30.19 -8.00
C LEU A 428 19.33 30.97 -6.92
N THR A 429 19.59 32.26 -6.77
CA THR A 429 18.85 33.11 -5.81
C THR A 429 17.46 33.49 -6.35
N PRO A 430 16.52 33.91 -5.48
CA PRO A 430 15.22 34.41 -5.92
C PRO A 430 15.27 35.63 -6.85
N GLN A 431 16.39 36.36 -6.86
CA GLN A 431 16.63 37.51 -7.74
C GLN A 431 17.19 37.09 -9.12
N GLY A 432 17.47 35.81 -9.33
CA GLY A 432 17.97 35.25 -10.59
C GLY A 432 19.49 35.21 -10.70
N SER A 433 20.23 35.42 -9.61
CA SER A 433 21.70 35.33 -9.59
C SER A 433 22.14 33.91 -9.29
N ILE A 434 23.13 33.38 -10.00
CA ILE A 434 23.72 32.06 -9.70
C ILE A 434 25.00 32.28 -8.88
N LEU A 435 25.09 31.63 -7.72
CA LEU A 435 26.27 31.68 -6.86
C LEU A 435 27.23 30.50 -7.11
N SER A 436 28.48 30.67 -6.69
CA SER A 436 29.49 29.61 -6.81
C SER A 436 29.16 28.43 -5.89
N PRO A 437 29.36 27.17 -6.34
CA PRO A 437 29.25 26.00 -5.47
C PRO A 437 30.36 25.94 -4.40
N ASP A 438 31.47 26.65 -4.59
CA ASP A 438 32.63 26.64 -3.67
C ASP A 438 32.50 27.64 -2.49
N LEU A 439 31.33 28.24 -2.29
CA LEU A 439 31.09 29.14 -1.17
C LEU A 439 31.18 28.39 0.17
N THR A 440 31.65 29.08 1.21
CA THR A 440 31.65 28.50 2.57
C THR A 440 30.22 28.36 3.10
N THR A 441 30.02 27.51 4.10
CA THR A 441 28.72 27.32 4.78
C THR A 441 28.11 28.65 5.25
N GLU A 442 28.92 29.53 5.84
CA GLU A 442 28.51 30.87 6.26
C GLU A 442 28.08 31.75 5.08
N GLN A 443 28.85 31.76 3.99
CA GLN A 443 28.50 32.52 2.80
C GLN A 443 27.22 32.02 2.17
N LEU A 444 27.05 30.70 2.03
CA LEU A 444 25.81 30.09 1.52
C LEU A 444 24.61 30.43 2.40
N HIS A 445 24.78 30.39 3.72
CA HIS A 445 23.71 30.73 4.65
C HIS A 445 23.16 32.15 4.41
N TYR A 446 24.04 33.16 4.37
CA TYR A 446 23.61 34.56 4.22
C TYR A 446 23.27 34.96 2.77
N GLN A 447 24.01 34.46 1.79
CA GLN A 447 23.90 34.92 0.40
C GLN A 447 22.90 34.10 -0.44
N PHE A 448 22.54 32.90 0.01
CA PHE A 448 21.61 32.02 -0.71
C PHE A 448 20.46 31.58 0.19
N GLY A 449 20.75 30.90 1.31
CA GLY A 449 19.76 30.23 2.14
C GLY A 449 18.71 31.17 2.72
N LEU A 450 19.14 32.23 3.41
CA LEU A 450 18.24 33.23 4.00
C LEU A 450 17.44 34.01 2.96
N LEU A 451 17.88 34.09 1.69
CA LEU A 451 17.12 34.76 0.65
C LEU A 451 15.83 34.00 0.29
N TRP A 452 15.77 32.70 0.59
CA TRP A 452 14.59 31.85 0.39
C TRP A 452 13.60 31.89 1.57
N GLU A 453 13.81 32.76 2.56
CA GLU A 453 12.84 33.03 3.64
C GLU A 453 11.50 33.46 3.03
N ILE A 454 10.43 32.85 3.53
CA ILE A 454 9.07 33.12 3.12
C ILE A 454 8.55 34.33 3.91
N GLY A 455 7.70 35.14 3.28
CA GLY A 455 6.94 36.16 3.98
C GLY A 455 5.55 35.64 4.35
N ALA A 456 4.96 36.15 5.43
CA ALA A 456 3.65 35.71 5.95
C ALA A 456 2.54 35.56 4.87
N ALA A 457 2.50 36.44 3.86
CA ALA A 457 1.50 36.39 2.79
C ALA A 457 1.66 35.20 1.82
N LYS A 458 2.85 34.59 1.77
CA LYS A 458 3.17 33.42 0.93
C LYS A 458 3.23 32.11 1.72
N SER A 459 3.14 32.18 3.05
CA SER A 459 3.14 30.98 3.88
C SER A 459 1.85 30.19 3.67
N VAL A 460 1.99 28.87 3.54
CA VAL A 460 0.86 27.93 3.46
C VAL A 460 0.79 27.01 4.67
N PHE A 461 1.50 27.36 5.75
CA PHE A 461 1.54 26.59 6.99
C PHE A 461 0.25 26.71 7.81
N TYR A 462 -0.01 25.67 8.59
CA TYR A 462 -0.88 25.76 9.75
C TYR A 462 -0.17 26.48 10.90
N TYR A 463 -0.93 27.26 11.66
CA TYR A 463 -0.48 27.93 12.88
C TYR A 463 -1.41 27.60 14.05
N GLU A 464 -0.83 27.21 15.18
CA GLU A 464 -1.60 27.00 16.39
C GLU A 464 -2.21 28.31 16.92
N PRO A 465 -3.31 28.25 17.69
CA PRO A 465 -3.94 29.45 18.23
C PRO A 465 -2.94 30.38 18.95
N GLY A 466 -2.88 31.64 18.51
CA GLY A 466 -2.00 32.67 19.09
C GLY A 466 -0.56 32.68 18.54
N LYS A 467 -0.24 31.80 17.59
CA LYS A 467 1.02 31.82 16.82
C LYS A 467 0.75 32.29 15.40
N ASP A 468 1.80 32.79 14.75
CA ASP A 468 1.80 33.21 13.36
C ASP A 468 3.19 33.01 12.75
N HIS A 469 3.36 33.45 11.51
CA HIS A 469 4.63 33.42 10.80
C HIS A 469 5.80 34.03 11.59
N GLU A 470 5.58 35.18 12.24
CA GLU A 470 6.65 35.91 12.93
C GLU A 470 7.03 35.24 14.25
N PHE A 471 6.09 34.57 14.92
CA PHE A 471 6.40 33.74 16.09
C PHE A 471 7.43 32.64 15.77
N HIS A 472 7.41 32.11 14.55
CA HIS A 472 8.29 31.03 14.10
C HIS A 472 9.59 31.50 13.43
N THR A 473 9.82 32.81 13.34
CA THR A 473 10.94 33.38 12.56
C THR A 473 11.86 34.21 13.44
N ASN A 474 13.15 33.90 13.42
CA ASN A 474 14.17 34.72 14.08
C ASN A 474 15.32 35.06 13.13
N ARG A 475 15.23 36.25 12.53
CA ARG A 475 16.22 36.79 11.59
C ARG A 475 17.56 37.19 12.22
N HIS A 476 17.66 37.16 13.55
CA HIS A 476 18.90 37.44 14.29
C HIS A 476 19.57 36.17 14.79
N TYR A 477 19.02 35.00 14.47
CA TYR A 477 19.61 33.72 14.81
C TYR A 477 20.94 33.54 14.07
N ILE A 478 21.99 33.11 14.78
CA ILE A 478 23.31 32.84 14.22
C ILE A 478 23.66 31.40 14.57
N PRO A 479 23.71 30.48 13.60
CA PRO A 479 24.10 29.10 13.84
C PRO A 479 25.62 28.96 13.93
N VAL A 480 26.06 27.76 14.35
CA VAL A 480 27.40 27.29 14.07
C VAL A 480 27.52 26.93 12.59
N PHE A 481 28.61 27.34 11.94
CA PHE A 481 28.84 27.09 10.51
C PHE A 481 29.79 25.93 10.24
N GLU A 482 30.57 25.53 11.23
CA GLU A 482 31.58 24.48 11.14
C GLU A 482 31.62 23.69 12.46
N PRO A 483 31.82 22.36 12.42
CA PRO A 483 31.78 21.54 13.63
C PRO A 483 32.90 21.94 14.59
N VAL A 484 32.53 22.40 15.78
CA VAL A 484 33.48 22.64 16.86
C VAL A 484 33.50 21.40 17.75
N ALA A 485 34.71 20.91 18.07
CA ALA A 485 34.85 19.75 18.95
C ALA A 485 34.15 19.98 20.29
N ASN A 486 33.09 19.23 20.53
CA ASN A 486 32.28 19.32 21.72
C ASN A 486 33.00 18.62 22.87
N PRO A 487 33.38 19.34 23.94
CA PRO A 487 34.15 18.78 25.04
C PRO A 487 33.36 17.75 25.85
N SER A 488 32.03 17.71 25.72
CA SER A 488 31.15 16.76 26.38
C SER A 488 30.98 15.45 25.60
N VAL A 489 31.49 15.38 24.36
CA VAL A 489 31.41 14.18 23.51
C VAL A 489 32.76 13.46 23.47
N ASP A 490 32.74 12.14 23.63
CA ASP A 490 33.92 11.31 23.42
C ASP A 490 34.29 11.30 21.93
N GLN A 491 35.41 11.95 21.61
CA GLN A 491 35.90 12.11 20.25
C GLN A 491 36.25 10.77 19.57
N SER A 492 36.53 9.72 20.36
CA SER A 492 36.75 8.38 19.80
C SER A 492 35.47 7.76 19.25
N LEU A 493 34.32 8.01 19.91
CA LEU A 493 33.01 7.55 19.45
C LEU A 493 32.54 8.31 18.20
N VAL A 494 32.90 9.59 18.05
CA VAL A 494 32.57 10.36 16.84
C VAL A 494 33.16 9.69 15.60
N VAL A 495 34.44 9.29 15.65
CA VAL A 495 35.11 8.61 14.54
C VAL A 495 34.52 7.22 14.30
N GLU A 496 34.16 6.49 15.36
CA GLU A 496 33.51 5.17 15.25
C GLU A 496 32.14 5.25 14.57
N VAL A 497 31.32 6.23 14.95
CA VAL A 497 29.94 6.37 14.49
C VAL A 497 29.87 7.01 13.11
N CYS A 498 30.62 8.08 12.90
CA CYS A 498 30.52 8.91 11.68
C CYS A 498 31.58 8.58 10.63
N GLY A 499 32.67 7.91 11.01
CA GLY A 499 33.82 7.72 10.13
C GLY A 499 34.35 9.06 9.62
N THR A 500 34.25 9.28 8.31
CA THR A 500 34.66 10.52 7.63
C THR A 500 33.48 11.34 7.10
N ASN A 501 32.24 10.99 7.46
CA ASN A 501 31.06 11.68 6.97
C ASN A 501 30.92 13.07 7.65
N PRO A 502 31.03 14.18 6.90
CA PRO A 502 31.05 15.51 7.50
C PRO A 502 29.72 15.90 8.15
N PHE A 503 28.59 15.47 7.58
CA PHE A 503 27.24 15.72 8.11
C PHE A 503 27.03 15.03 9.45
N CYS A 504 27.37 13.74 9.56
CA CYS A 504 27.31 13.04 10.83
C CYS A 504 28.24 13.66 11.89
N ILE A 505 29.46 14.02 11.51
CA ILE A 505 30.41 14.68 12.44
C ILE A 505 29.81 16.00 12.92
N PHE A 506 29.23 16.79 12.02
CA PHE A 506 28.57 18.05 12.37
C PHE A 506 27.45 17.83 13.38
N ASP A 507 26.48 16.99 13.03
CA ASP A 507 25.35 16.67 13.89
C ASP A 507 25.81 16.15 15.26
N TYR A 508 26.78 15.23 15.32
CA TYR A 508 27.22 14.66 16.60
C TYR A 508 27.91 15.72 17.48
N GLN A 509 28.75 16.57 16.90
CA GLN A 509 29.44 17.61 17.67
C GLN A 509 28.44 18.68 18.15
N THR A 510 27.51 19.11 17.31
CA THR A 510 26.58 20.21 17.62
C THR A 510 25.44 19.79 18.54
N THR A 511 24.90 18.58 18.36
CA THR A 511 23.79 18.07 19.18
C THR A 511 24.25 17.31 20.43
N GLY A 512 25.46 16.75 20.40
CA GLY A 512 25.94 15.83 21.44
C GLY A 512 25.25 14.46 21.46
N SER A 513 24.33 14.19 20.52
CA SER A 513 23.52 12.97 20.47
C SER A 513 24.08 11.96 19.46
N GLN A 514 24.50 10.80 19.95
CA GLN A 514 24.97 9.69 19.11
C GLN A 514 23.85 9.16 18.21
N SER A 515 22.64 9.01 18.77
CA SER A 515 21.48 8.48 18.06
C SER A 515 21.01 9.44 16.95
N PHE A 516 21.07 10.75 17.20
CA PHE A 516 20.80 11.77 16.20
C PHE A 516 21.74 11.63 15.00
N ALA A 517 23.06 11.60 15.27
CA ALA A 517 24.08 11.46 14.23
C ALA A 517 23.96 10.13 13.44
N GLN A 518 23.64 9.02 14.13
CA GLN A 518 23.37 7.74 13.47
C GLN A 518 22.15 7.80 12.54
N ASN A 519 21.10 8.54 12.92
CA ASN A 519 19.93 8.72 12.06
C ASN A 519 20.25 9.55 10.81
N THR A 520 21.15 10.53 10.90
CA THR A 520 21.67 11.26 9.74
C THR A 520 22.42 10.34 8.79
N VAL A 521 23.31 9.47 9.30
CA VAL A 521 24.00 8.46 8.48
C VAL A 521 22.98 7.54 7.81
N LYS A 522 21.99 7.05 8.56
CA LYS A 522 20.94 6.17 8.01
C LYS A 522 20.19 6.83 6.86
N SER A 523 19.80 8.09 7.01
CA SER A 523 19.08 8.85 5.98
C SER A 523 19.96 9.08 4.74
N LEU A 524 21.24 9.40 4.92
CA LEU A 524 22.19 9.58 3.82
C LEU A 524 22.48 8.27 3.08
N VAL A 525 22.62 7.14 3.79
CA VAL A 525 22.80 5.83 3.17
C VAL A 525 21.58 5.43 2.35
N GLN A 526 20.37 5.67 2.87
CA GLN A 526 19.12 5.42 2.13
C GLN A 526 19.04 6.29 0.86
N TYR A 527 19.43 7.56 0.96
CA TYR A 527 19.56 8.45 -0.19
C TYR A 527 20.56 7.98 -1.22
N GLN A 528 21.79 7.65 -0.81
CA GLN A 528 22.81 7.17 -1.73
C GLN A 528 22.39 5.88 -2.43
N GLN A 529 21.80 4.94 -1.69
CA GLN A 529 21.27 3.71 -2.28
C GLN A 529 20.20 3.99 -3.34
N ALA A 530 19.30 4.96 -3.09
CA ALA A 530 18.28 5.34 -4.06
C ALA A 530 18.87 6.04 -5.30
N VAL A 531 19.90 6.89 -5.12
CA VAL A 531 20.66 7.51 -6.22
C VAL A 531 21.36 6.45 -7.07
N ASP A 532 22.05 5.50 -6.45
CA ASP A 532 22.77 4.42 -7.12
C ASP A 532 21.79 3.50 -7.89
N ASN A 533 20.66 3.17 -7.26
CA ASN A 533 19.58 2.41 -7.90
C ASN A 533 19.01 3.14 -9.11
N ARG A 534 18.81 4.46 -9.01
CA ARG A 534 18.36 5.28 -10.14
C ARG A 534 19.38 5.29 -11.28
N ALA A 535 20.66 5.48 -10.98
CA ALA A 535 21.71 5.57 -11.99
C ALA A 535 21.95 4.24 -12.72
N SER A 536 21.72 3.11 -12.04
CA SER A 536 21.91 1.76 -12.59
C SER A 536 20.63 1.12 -13.14
N PHE A 537 19.47 1.76 -12.98
CA PHE A 537 18.20 1.21 -13.46
C PHE A 537 18.16 1.20 -15.00
N VAL A 538 18.18 0.00 -15.57
CA VAL A 538 18.00 -0.23 -17.00
C VAL A 538 16.95 -1.31 -17.17
N SER A 539 15.90 -1.00 -17.93
CA SER A 539 14.86 -1.94 -18.30
C SER A 539 14.63 -1.92 -19.80
N CYS A 540 14.43 -3.10 -20.39
CA CYS A 540 14.06 -3.24 -21.79
C CYS A 540 12.54 -3.21 -21.97
N PRO A 541 12.05 -2.72 -23.13
CA PRO A 541 10.62 -2.71 -23.42
C PRO A 541 9.99 -4.11 -23.39
N SER A 542 8.70 -4.18 -23.09
CA SER A 542 7.90 -5.40 -23.23
C SER A 542 7.96 -5.93 -24.66
N LEU A 543 8.11 -7.25 -24.78
CA LEU A 543 8.15 -7.93 -26.08
C LEU A 543 6.74 -8.37 -26.48
N PRO A 544 6.33 -8.19 -27.75
CA PRO A 544 5.04 -8.72 -28.20
C PRO A 544 5.09 -10.25 -28.23
N ALA A 545 4.01 -10.88 -27.79
CA ALA A 545 3.82 -12.32 -27.93
C ALA A 545 3.54 -12.67 -29.39
N PRO A 546 4.12 -13.77 -29.93
CA PRO A 546 3.75 -14.27 -31.25
C PRO A 546 2.29 -14.71 -31.26
N ALA A 547 1.62 -14.57 -32.41
CA ALA A 547 0.25 -15.05 -32.55
C ALA A 547 0.18 -16.55 -32.26
N LYS A 548 -0.72 -16.97 -31.36
CA LYS A 548 -0.82 -18.36 -30.86
C LYS A 548 0.45 -18.86 -30.15
N GLY A 549 1.04 -17.98 -29.37
CA GLY A 549 2.16 -18.28 -28.50
C GLY A 549 2.34 -17.20 -27.45
N ARG A 550 3.43 -17.34 -26.69
CA ARG A 550 3.79 -16.50 -25.55
C ARG A 550 5.26 -16.14 -25.57
N ALA A 551 5.56 -14.93 -25.11
CA ALA A 551 6.91 -14.55 -24.71
C ALA A 551 7.05 -14.89 -23.23
N ILE A 552 8.14 -15.57 -22.86
CA ILE A 552 8.47 -15.86 -21.47
C ILE A 552 9.76 -15.10 -21.18
N VAL A 553 9.64 -14.10 -20.33
CA VAL A 553 10.74 -13.21 -19.97
C VAL A 553 11.12 -13.48 -18.52
N ALA A 554 12.38 -13.81 -18.27
CA ALA A 554 12.84 -14.08 -16.90
C ALA A 554 12.87 -12.79 -16.05
N THR A 555 13.33 -11.68 -16.64
CA THR A 555 13.23 -10.33 -16.10
C THR A 555 13.44 -9.33 -17.24
N TYR A 556 12.83 -8.15 -17.13
CA TYR A 556 13.02 -7.06 -18.09
C TYR A 556 14.21 -6.17 -17.73
N LYS A 557 14.95 -6.47 -16.65
CA LYS A 557 16.20 -5.79 -16.29
C LYS A 557 17.36 -6.21 -17.20
N ALA A 558 18.40 -5.38 -17.26
CA ALA A 558 19.62 -5.69 -17.98
C ALA A 558 20.19 -7.08 -17.59
N GLY A 559 20.55 -7.89 -18.59
CA GLY A 559 20.97 -9.29 -18.43
C GLY A 559 19.83 -10.31 -18.50
N GLY A 560 18.57 -9.87 -18.42
CA GLY A 560 17.39 -10.73 -18.55
C GLY A 560 17.28 -11.39 -19.92
N VAL A 561 16.78 -12.63 -19.95
CA VAL A 561 16.64 -13.42 -21.19
C VAL A 561 15.16 -13.68 -21.47
N ALA A 562 14.76 -13.41 -22.70
CA ALA A 562 13.44 -13.72 -23.25
C ALA A 562 13.50 -14.94 -24.18
N ARG A 563 12.54 -15.84 -24.01
CA ARG A 563 12.31 -17.01 -24.87
C ARG A 563 10.87 -17.00 -25.36
N PHE A 564 10.61 -17.65 -26.49
CA PHE A 564 9.27 -17.75 -27.06
C PHE A 564 8.79 -19.19 -27.05
N VAL A 565 7.48 -19.39 -26.90
CA VAL A 565 6.83 -20.70 -26.89
C VAL A 565 5.50 -20.60 -27.65
N CYS A 566 5.17 -21.58 -28.48
CA CYS A 566 3.89 -21.64 -29.17
C CYS A 566 2.85 -22.45 -28.38
N ASP A 567 1.58 -22.18 -28.68
CA ASP A 567 0.45 -22.95 -28.16
C ASP A 567 0.44 -24.38 -28.73
N ALA A 568 -0.36 -25.26 -28.11
CA ALA A 568 -0.45 -26.65 -28.54
C ALA A 568 -0.84 -26.75 -30.03
N SER A 569 -0.12 -27.59 -30.78
CA SER A 569 -0.26 -27.80 -32.24
C SER A 569 0.43 -26.77 -33.15
N PHE A 570 1.26 -25.89 -32.60
CA PHE A 570 2.07 -24.93 -33.35
C PHE A 570 3.56 -25.09 -33.02
N GLU A 571 4.42 -24.86 -33.99
CA GLU A 571 5.88 -24.86 -33.83
C GLU A 571 6.47 -23.48 -34.13
N LEU A 572 7.56 -23.12 -33.44
CA LEU A 572 8.27 -21.87 -33.67
C LEU A 572 8.97 -21.90 -35.03
N SER A 573 8.88 -20.80 -35.78
CA SER A 573 9.62 -20.64 -37.04
C SER A 573 11.13 -20.80 -36.88
N HIS A 574 11.67 -20.39 -35.73
CA HIS A 574 13.05 -20.58 -35.33
C HIS A 574 13.16 -20.37 -33.81
N VAL A 575 14.20 -20.95 -33.20
CA VAL A 575 14.51 -20.72 -31.78
C VAL A 575 15.43 -19.51 -31.68
N VAL A 576 15.04 -18.53 -30.86
CA VAL A 576 15.84 -17.35 -30.54
C VAL A 576 15.70 -17.04 -29.06
N ASN A 577 16.81 -16.62 -28.46
CA ASN A 577 16.85 -16.04 -27.13
C ASN A 577 17.28 -14.59 -27.27
N LEU A 578 16.46 -13.67 -26.77
CA LEU A 578 16.81 -12.25 -26.75
C LEU A 578 17.30 -11.88 -25.36
N THR A 579 18.41 -11.16 -25.27
CA THR A 579 18.97 -10.70 -23.99
C THR A 579 18.80 -9.19 -23.86
N CYS A 580 18.29 -8.73 -22.72
CA CYS A 580 18.18 -7.31 -22.42
C CYS A 580 19.57 -6.72 -22.17
N GLN A 581 19.97 -5.75 -22.98
CA GLN A 581 21.30 -5.15 -22.92
C GLN A 581 21.35 -3.97 -21.95
N SER A 582 22.57 -3.56 -21.58
CA SER A 582 22.81 -2.42 -20.68
C SER A 582 22.38 -1.06 -21.27
N ASN A 583 22.06 -1.00 -22.56
CA ASN A 583 21.52 0.20 -23.21
C ASN A 583 19.97 0.24 -23.20
N GLY A 584 19.30 -0.72 -22.54
CA GLY A 584 17.84 -0.80 -22.49
C GLY A 584 17.20 -1.36 -23.76
N THR A 585 17.98 -2.00 -24.65
CA THR A 585 17.46 -2.64 -25.86
C THR A 585 17.65 -4.16 -25.81
N TRP A 586 16.76 -4.91 -26.47
CA TRP A 586 16.95 -6.34 -26.66
C TRP A 586 18.02 -6.62 -27.72
N SER A 587 18.78 -7.71 -27.55
CA SER A 587 19.75 -8.16 -28.55
C SER A 587 19.11 -8.37 -29.92
N HIS A 588 19.89 -8.18 -30.99
CA HIS A 588 19.40 -8.37 -32.36
C HIS A 588 18.85 -9.79 -32.59
N GLY A 589 17.61 -9.85 -33.07
CA GLY A 589 16.93 -11.08 -33.44
C GLY A 589 15.47 -10.77 -33.77
N ASP A 590 14.93 -11.45 -34.79
CA ASP A 590 13.53 -11.31 -35.16
C ASP A 590 12.66 -12.14 -34.21
N ILE A 591 11.47 -11.62 -33.87
CA ILE A 591 10.52 -12.36 -33.03
C ILE A 591 9.96 -13.53 -33.88
N PRO A 592 10.04 -14.79 -33.39
CA PRO A 592 9.60 -15.94 -34.17
C PRO A 592 8.08 -15.96 -34.33
N THR A 593 7.60 -16.63 -35.36
CA THR A 593 6.16 -16.85 -35.58
C THR A 593 5.78 -18.29 -35.24
N CYS A 594 4.55 -18.49 -34.78
CA CYS A 594 4.02 -19.84 -34.53
C CYS A 594 3.33 -20.37 -35.79
N MET A 595 3.96 -21.34 -36.44
CA MET A 595 3.47 -21.95 -37.67
C MET A 595 2.71 -23.23 -37.32
N GLY A 596 1.48 -23.32 -37.79
CA GLY A 596 0.74 -24.58 -37.78
C GLY A 596 1.23 -25.47 -38.91
N ASP A 597 1.10 -26.78 -38.74
CA ASP A 597 1.41 -27.74 -39.81
C ASP A 597 0.60 -27.37 -41.07
N ALA A 598 1.28 -26.97 -42.14
CA ALA A 598 0.67 -26.58 -43.41
C ALA A 598 0.16 -27.80 -44.22
N SER A 599 -0.09 -28.92 -43.56
CA SER A 599 -0.77 -30.07 -44.14
C SER A 599 -2.21 -30.11 -43.65
N GLY A 600 -3.12 -29.66 -44.53
CA GLY A 600 -4.55 -29.98 -44.46
C GLY A 600 -4.81 -31.47 -44.67
N GLN A 601 -4.17 -32.33 -43.88
CA GLN A 601 -4.51 -33.73 -43.77
C GLN A 601 -5.02 -33.97 -42.36
N THR A 602 -6.35 -34.00 -42.26
CA THR A 602 -7.03 -34.82 -41.26
C THR A 602 -6.26 -36.14 -41.12
N LYS A 603 -5.64 -36.38 -39.96
CA LYS A 603 -5.24 -37.73 -39.56
C LYS A 603 -6.52 -38.54 -39.45
N THR A 604 -6.89 -39.17 -40.55
CA THR A 604 -7.94 -40.18 -40.61
C THR A 604 -7.51 -41.31 -39.70
N THR A 605 -8.16 -41.41 -38.54
CA THR A 605 -8.18 -42.62 -37.73
C THR A 605 -8.61 -43.78 -38.64
N PRO A 606 -7.85 -44.89 -38.72
CA PRO A 606 -8.31 -46.03 -39.51
C PRO A 606 -9.51 -46.65 -38.81
N SER A 607 -10.65 -46.65 -39.52
CA SER A 607 -11.81 -47.46 -39.21
C SER A 607 -11.39 -48.93 -39.19
N ARG A 608 -11.38 -49.54 -38.00
CA ARG A 608 -11.41 -51.00 -37.84
C ARG A 608 -12.77 -51.37 -37.26
N THR A 609 -13.60 -51.90 -38.14
CA THR A 609 -14.80 -52.68 -37.85
C THR A 609 -14.54 -53.72 -36.76
N GLY A 610 -15.33 -53.68 -35.69
CA GLY A 610 -15.33 -54.70 -34.64
C GLY A 610 -16.42 -54.41 -33.59
N THR A 611 -17.38 -55.31 -33.50
CA THR A 611 -18.53 -55.41 -32.57
C THR A 611 -18.22 -55.14 -31.08
N PRO A 612 -19.22 -54.75 -30.27
CA PRO A 612 -19.02 -54.33 -28.88
C PRO A 612 -18.84 -55.57 -27.98
N LEU A 613 -17.78 -55.57 -27.18
CA LEU A 613 -17.57 -56.52 -26.09
C LEU A 613 -17.36 -55.74 -24.79
N VAL A 614 -18.39 -55.82 -23.94
CA VAL A 614 -18.36 -55.53 -22.51
C VAL A 614 -17.20 -56.30 -21.89
N LEU A 615 -16.29 -55.64 -21.17
CA LEU A 615 -15.35 -56.35 -20.30
C LEU A 615 -15.08 -55.55 -19.02
N SER A 616 -15.55 -56.19 -17.95
CA SER A 616 -15.26 -56.04 -16.53
C SER A 616 -13.77 -55.93 -16.19
N ARG A 617 -13.51 -55.19 -15.11
CA ARG A 617 -12.25 -55.12 -14.34
C ARG A 617 -11.56 -56.49 -14.18
N PRO A 618 -10.22 -56.56 -14.28
CA PRO A 618 -9.46 -57.62 -13.62
C PRO A 618 -8.71 -57.08 -12.40
N ALA A 619 -8.89 -57.78 -11.28
CA ALA A 619 -8.01 -57.78 -10.13
C ALA A 619 -6.66 -58.39 -10.51
N ILE A 620 -5.55 -57.86 -9.97
CA ILE A 620 -4.24 -58.52 -10.03
C ILE A 620 -3.80 -58.83 -8.60
N ILE A 621 -3.78 -60.14 -8.32
CA ILE A 621 -3.16 -60.81 -7.18
C ILE A 621 -1.64 -60.87 -7.47
N GLY A 622 -0.82 -60.52 -6.47
CA GLY A 622 0.63 -60.53 -6.59
C GLY A 622 1.28 -61.92 -6.54
N ILE A 623 2.59 -61.96 -6.75
CA ILE A 623 3.55 -62.89 -6.13
C ILE A 623 4.97 -62.31 -6.21
N TYR A 624 5.71 -62.61 -5.14
CA TYR A 624 7.07 -62.25 -4.72
C TYR A 624 8.22 -62.55 -5.68
N GLY A 625 9.29 -61.75 -5.54
CA GLY A 625 10.64 -62.10 -6.00
C GLY A 625 11.64 -60.96 -5.78
N GLY A 626 12.24 -60.90 -4.59
CA GLY A 626 13.27 -59.91 -4.27
C GLY A 626 14.63 -60.23 -4.87
N THR A 627 15.37 -59.20 -5.27
CA THR A 627 16.84 -59.20 -5.26
C THR A 627 17.33 -57.80 -4.87
N VAL A 628 18.25 -57.79 -3.90
CA VAL A 628 18.89 -56.64 -3.26
C VAL A 628 20.27 -56.45 -3.88
N ILE A 629 20.63 -55.24 -4.31
CA ILE A 629 22.03 -54.80 -4.40
C ILE A 629 22.13 -53.37 -3.84
N PRO A 630 23.05 -53.10 -2.88
CA PRO A 630 23.12 -51.84 -2.14
C PRO A 630 24.13 -50.86 -2.74
N ILE A 631 23.83 -49.57 -2.72
CA ILE A 631 24.84 -48.50 -2.70
C ILE A 631 24.43 -47.52 -1.62
N GLY A 632 25.27 -47.44 -0.58
CA GLY A 632 25.05 -46.63 0.59
C GLY A 632 25.33 -45.15 0.33
N VAL A 633 24.48 -44.30 0.92
CA VAL A 633 24.81 -42.90 1.22
C VAL A 633 24.61 -42.74 2.72
N ILE A 634 25.70 -42.37 3.38
CA ILE A 634 25.77 -42.08 4.81
C ILE A 634 25.09 -40.72 5.03
N VAL A 635 23.98 -40.71 5.78
CA VAL A 635 23.43 -39.48 6.36
C VAL A 635 23.60 -39.57 7.88
N LEU A 636 24.31 -38.58 8.39
CA LEU A 636 24.66 -38.40 9.80
C LEU A 636 23.41 -37.93 10.54
N VAL A 637 22.78 -38.83 11.29
CA VAL A 637 21.58 -38.54 12.10
C VAL A 637 22.01 -37.91 13.42
N VAL A 638 21.75 -36.61 13.59
CA VAL A 638 21.70 -35.98 14.92
C VAL A 638 20.34 -36.32 15.54
N ILE A 639 20.38 -37.21 16.52
CA ILE A 639 19.21 -37.67 17.27
C ILE A 639 18.88 -36.64 18.35
N LEU A 640 17.75 -35.93 18.22
CA LEU A 640 17.06 -35.28 19.34
C LEU A 640 15.88 -36.17 19.77
N ILE A 641 16.08 -36.93 20.86
CA ILE A 641 15.06 -37.77 21.49
C ILE A 641 14.08 -36.87 22.26
N CYS A 642 12.84 -36.78 21.79
CA CYS A 642 11.71 -36.31 22.60
C CYS A 642 11.31 -37.42 23.60
N ARG A 643 11.48 -37.17 24.90
CA ARG A 643 10.88 -37.98 25.96
C ARG A 643 9.45 -37.50 26.25
N PRO A 644 8.46 -38.41 26.43
CA PRO A 644 7.12 -38.04 26.83
C PRO A 644 7.05 -37.72 28.33
N LYS A 645 6.47 -36.57 28.71
CA LYS A 645 6.19 -36.23 30.10
C LYS A 645 4.79 -36.75 30.51
N LYS A 646 4.78 -37.68 31.47
CA LYS A 646 3.60 -38.26 32.13
C LYS A 646 2.87 -37.23 33.00
N ARG A 647 1.53 -37.32 33.05
CA ARG A 647 0.67 -36.74 34.12
C ARG A 647 0.91 -37.44 35.46
N PRO A 648 0.83 -36.70 36.59
CA PRO A 648 0.09 -37.18 37.76
C PRO A 648 -0.65 -36.01 38.49
N PRO A 649 -1.30 -36.19 39.66
CA PRO A 649 -2.74 -36.38 39.81
C PRO A 649 -3.45 -35.27 40.63
N SER A 650 -4.78 -35.33 40.70
CA SER A 650 -5.63 -34.38 41.45
C SER A 650 -5.49 -34.50 42.97
N SER A 651 -5.50 -33.38 43.70
CA SER A 651 -5.86 -33.37 45.13
C SER A 651 -6.63 -32.11 45.57
N ARG A 652 -7.87 -32.37 46.00
CA ARG A 652 -8.68 -31.83 47.13
C ARG A 652 -8.65 -30.34 47.54
N LYS A 653 -9.89 -29.81 47.65
CA LYS A 653 -10.35 -28.59 48.34
C LYS A 653 -9.87 -28.46 49.81
N VAL A 654 -9.51 -27.24 50.23
CA VAL A 654 -9.80 -26.64 51.56
C VAL A 654 -9.87 -25.10 51.41
N ASN A 655 -10.90 -24.49 52.02
CA ASN A 655 -11.18 -23.04 52.09
C ASN A 655 -10.11 -22.23 52.85
N PRO A 656 -10.15 -20.91 52.69
CA PRO A 656 -10.26 -20.05 53.87
C PRO A 656 -11.46 -19.09 53.79
N SER A 657 -12.26 -19.07 54.85
CA SER A 657 -12.85 -17.84 55.41
C SER A 657 -11.69 -16.90 55.77
N THR A 658 -11.76 -15.58 55.86
CA THR A 658 -12.79 -14.66 56.36
C THR A 658 -12.19 -13.28 56.10
N ASP A 659 -12.88 -12.34 55.46
CA ASP A 659 -13.11 -11.01 56.04
C ASP A 659 -14.12 -10.25 55.18
N GLN A 660 -14.94 -9.47 55.89
CA GLN A 660 -16.25 -9.00 55.51
C GLN A 660 -16.22 -7.67 54.75
N ALA A 661 -17.22 -7.47 53.88
CA ALA A 661 -18.03 -6.25 53.90
C ALA A 661 -19.39 -6.56 53.25
N GLU A 662 -20.41 -6.70 54.10
CA GLU A 662 -21.83 -6.84 53.74
C GLU A 662 -22.38 -5.55 53.13
N VAL A 663 -23.25 -5.74 52.14
CA VAL A 663 -24.32 -4.80 51.79
C VAL A 663 -25.52 -5.12 52.69
N GLN A 664 -26.08 -4.13 53.37
CA GLN A 664 -27.46 -4.16 53.86
C GLN A 664 -28.23 -2.91 53.44
N GLU A 665 -29.42 -3.14 52.90
CA GLU A 665 -30.45 -2.16 52.55
C GLU A 665 -31.29 -1.70 53.76
N ASN A 666 -31.64 -0.39 53.72
CA ASN A 666 -32.91 0.27 54.13
C ASN A 666 -33.36 0.32 55.62
N PRO A 667 -34.31 1.19 56.08
CA PRO A 667 -35.03 2.35 55.45
C PRO A 667 -35.22 3.63 56.35
N LYS A 668 -35.76 4.72 55.75
CA LYS A 668 -36.64 5.81 56.27
C LYS A 668 -36.33 6.59 57.58
N ASN A 669 -36.18 7.93 57.43
CA ASN A 669 -36.82 9.08 58.14
C ASN A 669 -35.93 10.32 57.90
N GLY A 670 -36.34 11.49 57.40
CA GLY A 670 -37.58 12.22 57.62
C GLY A 670 -37.43 13.19 58.81
N HIS A 671 -36.84 14.38 58.61
CA HIS A 671 -37.30 15.67 59.17
C HIS A 671 -36.37 16.84 58.80
N ALA A 672 -36.95 17.74 57.99
CA ALA A 672 -36.72 19.18 57.77
C ALA A 672 -36.39 19.51 56.32
#